data_AF-A0AAE0X6L5-F1
#
_entry.id   AF-A0AAE0X6L5-F1
#
_cell.length_a   1.000
_cell.length_b   1.000
_cell.length_c   1.000
_cell.angle_alpha   90.00
_cell.angle_beta   90.00
_cell.angle_gamma   90.00
#
_symmetry.space_group_name_H-M   'P 1'
#
loop_
_entity.id
_entity.type
_entity.pdbx_description
1 polymer ?
#
loop_
_entity_poly.entity_id
_entity_poly.type
_entity_poly.pdbx_seq_one_letter_code
_entity_poly.pdbx_strand_id
1 'polypeptide(L)'
;MVGPGSPSSPSSPSMAGKAIAYVDSLLHRVLDPNLPNPSAHQASDRPDQHTILKHLSEKEFLEQVAPKDVENAPLPSFDPGVFDNELLNLKLYSTIDPDNPTVVKEPEGNIHEGTYMGTQVALTQTYARIEQTFASLFDVLGIESTLPRYVTLEEQKKLYRFSAYPNNPDGTPADYPPHLQHIPPDQDISQFAIFSAIGLIQTQVILQKITPDEDGFLGRTKKWLVEKERAVAFGGDPEKGLKIQDVVDYNKFHRKFGTDISSGGNIGLLDDWFSDRRFADQQFTGTNPTTITRASPTWIGEFTKAAHAGGYDKWVPALAKADPASLYVQDGSYFRKACGVSDPTETLHNKNPGADDNWAVGAVSLFQLYDDGKLHPIAICIDHKGFIEKSVTIFNHRLSPSDSTSGEKEDWPWRYAKTCAQVTDWMRHELTVHLTLSHLVEEAIIVATNRTIPMDHPVYRLLFPHWYKTLSLNAAARASLVPQVIVDLVGISPAQAYSFMHHAYNTYDFVGSYVPNDLKRRGFPSTVDELEKNPRYKNYPYAKNVLGLWTTLRAYVSSMLRLSFPTDASVAGDKYIQDWAREVQTSAFMPSFPTIQTIDALVDAVTMCIHIAAPFHSAVNYLQNFYQAFVVAKPPSLCHLPPASLAELNSFKERDLVAALPINRQRQWLLAAQVPWLLSFKVDDDRSLLNYAASQFNVYKYKRGEKEIKIKEISQELYSQLRELQKRFYNNSVAMDKGSIPYMVLDPGLTAVSILI
;
A
#
# COMPACT_ATOMS: atom_id res chain seq x y z
N MET A 1 81.64 -23.85 38.49
CA MET A 1 82.34 -23.73 37.18
C MET A 1 81.46 -24.36 36.12
N VAL A 2 81.54 -23.86 34.88
CA VAL A 2 81.27 -24.47 33.54
C VAL A 2 80.31 -25.69 33.42
N GLY A 3 79.40 -25.67 32.43
CA GLY A 3 78.65 -26.83 31.90
C GLY A 3 79.50 -27.65 30.89
N PRO A 4 79.01 -28.05 29.68
CA PRO A 4 77.65 -28.03 29.11
C PRO A 4 77.25 -29.41 28.45
N GLY A 5 76.21 -29.48 27.61
CA GLY A 5 75.91 -30.65 26.75
C GLY A 5 74.61 -30.54 25.92
N SER A 6 74.54 -31.11 24.70
CA SER A 6 73.37 -31.04 23.78
C SER A 6 73.27 -32.28 22.81
N PRO A 7 72.57 -32.29 21.64
CA PRO A 7 71.35 -33.10 21.43
C PRO A 7 71.38 -34.11 20.24
N SER A 8 70.29 -34.85 19.97
CA SER A 8 69.81 -35.28 18.61
C SER A 8 68.62 -36.30 18.63
N SER A 9 68.04 -36.60 17.44
CA SER A 9 66.80 -37.39 17.17
C SER A 9 67.05 -38.60 16.23
N PRO A 10 66.16 -39.61 16.13
CA PRO A 10 65.07 -39.64 15.10
C PRO A 10 63.78 -40.36 15.64
N SER A 11 62.79 -40.95 14.93
CA SER A 11 62.46 -41.27 13.50
C SER A 11 60.90 -41.42 13.31
N SER A 12 60.37 -41.90 12.17
CA SER A 12 58.94 -42.31 12.03
C SER A 12 58.65 -43.35 10.91
N PRO A 13 57.64 -44.25 11.06
CA PRO A 13 57.17 -45.19 10.02
C PRO A 13 55.80 -44.82 9.38
N SER A 14 55.38 -45.59 8.35
CA SER A 14 54.58 -45.11 7.20
C SER A 14 53.04 -45.35 7.22
N MET A 15 52.36 -44.79 6.22
CA MET A 15 50.90 -44.54 6.21
C MET A 15 49.97 -45.77 6.15
N ALA A 16 50.40 -46.90 5.56
CA ALA A 16 49.48 -47.99 5.21
C ALA A 16 48.71 -48.58 6.42
N GLY A 17 49.35 -48.66 7.59
CA GLY A 17 48.73 -49.19 8.81
C GLY A 17 47.65 -48.29 9.45
N LYS A 18 47.54 -47.01 9.06
CA LYS A 18 46.57 -46.07 9.65
C LYS A 18 45.21 -46.06 8.94
N ALA A 19 45.15 -46.51 7.68
CA ALA A 19 43.92 -46.45 6.88
C ALA A 19 42.80 -47.36 7.41
N ILE A 20 43.14 -48.58 7.85
CA ILE A 20 42.14 -49.58 8.28
C ILE A 20 41.54 -49.20 9.63
N ALA A 21 42.35 -48.71 10.58
CA ALA A 21 41.87 -48.24 11.88
C ALA A 21 40.99 -46.96 11.80
N TYR A 22 41.05 -46.22 10.69
CA TYR A 22 40.24 -45.03 10.49
C TYR A 22 38.78 -45.36 10.13
N VAL A 23 38.56 -46.39 9.29
CA VAL A 23 37.22 -46.78 8.82
C VAL A 23 36.33 -47.28 9.96
N ASP A 24 36.83 -48.18 10.82
CA ASP A 24 36.09 -48.67 11.99
C ASP A 24 35.80 -47.54 13.01
N SER A 25 36.62 -46.49 13.06
CA SER A 25 36.42 -45.35 13.97
C SER A 25 35.29 -44.40 13.56
N LEU A 26 34.85 -44.45 12.29
CA LEU A 26 33.84 -43.55 11.73
C LEU A 26 32.41 -44.08 11.80
N LEU A 27 32.21 -45.40 11.76
CA LEU A 27 30.88 -46.01 11.84
C LEU A 27 30.19 -45.83 13.21
N HIS A 28 30.95 -45.45 14.25
CA HIS A 28 30.47 -45.31 15.63
C HIS A 28 30.88 -43.97 16.28
N ARG A 29 30.78 -42.84 15.56
CA ARG A 29 30.92 -41.50 16.16
C ARG A 29 29.73 -40.57 15.94
N VAL A 30 29.36 -39.93 17.05
CA VAL A 30 28.42 -38.80 17.14
C VAL A 30 29.05 -37.55 16.53
N LEU A 31 28.22 -36.75 15.85
CA LEU A 31 28.37 -35.34 15.39
C LEU A 31 29.81 -34.78 15.16
N ASP A 32 30.03 -34.29 13.94
CA ASP A 32 31.31 -33.74 13.47
C ASP A 32 31.86 -32.56 14.29
N PRO A 33 33.07 -32.66 14.87
CA PRO A 33 33.76 -31.55 15.53
C PRO A 33 34.19 -30.40 14.61
N ASN A 34 34.14 -30.56 13.29
CA ASN A 34 34.51 -29.54 12.29
C ASN A 34 33.33 -28.76 11.69
N LEU A 35 32.14 -28.83 12.31
CA LEU A 35 31.16 -27.75 12.12
C LEU A 35 31.83 -26.41 12.47
N PRO A 36 31.75 -25.37 11.61
CA PRO A 36 32.35 -24.09 11.91
C PRO A 36 31.68 -23.51 13.15
N ASN A 37 32.46 -23.43 14.24
CA ASN A 37 32.04 -22.78 15.47
C ASN A 37 31.60 -21.34 15.10
N PRO A 38 30.43 -20.83 15.56
CA PRO A 38 30.08 -19.43 15.36
C PRO A 38 31.23 -18.56 15.88
N SER A 39 31.47 -17.44 15.20
CA SER A 39 32.60 -16.57 15.55
C SER A 39 32.54 -16.19 17.04
N ALA A 40 33.68 -16.03 17.70
CA ALA A 40 33.70 -15.73 19.14
C ALA A 40 32.88 -14.47 19.50
N HIS A 41 32.74 -13.53 18.56
CA HIS A 41 31.85 -12.37 18.64
C HIS A 41 30.35 -12.72 18.80
N GLN A 42 29.86 -13.80 18.18
CA GLN A 42 28.47 -14.24 18.27
C GLN A 42 28.17 -15.07 19.53
N ALA A 43 29.20 -15.41 20.31
CA ALA A 43 29.07 -16.05 21.62
C ALA A 43 29.10 -15.03 22.77
N SER A 44 29.78 -13.89 22.62
CA SER A 44 29.85 -12.82 23.63
C SER A 44 28.55 -12.03 23.79
N ASP A 45 27.67 -12.01 22.78
CA ASP A 45 26.39 -11.30 22.83
C ASP A 45 25.26 -12.10 23.51
N ARG A 46 25.55 -13.32 23.99
CA ARG A 46 24.63 -14.06 24.86
C ARG A 46 24.90 -13.69 26.31
N PRO A 47 23.93 -13.09 27.04
CA PRO A 47 24.15 -12.76 28.45
C PRO A 47 24.38 -14.05 29.23
N ASP A 48 25.55 -14.16 29.85
CA ASP A 48 25.92 -15.32 30.65
C ASP A 48 25.20 -15.33 32.01
N GLN A 49 25.36 -16.39 32.80
CA GLN A 49 24.71 -16.49 34.10
C GLN A 49 25.07 -15.31 35.04
N HIS A 50 26.28 -14.77 34.93
CA HIS A 50 26.70 -13.61 35.71
C HIS A 50 25.98 -12.33 35.23
N THR A 51 25.82 -12.16 33.92
CA THR A 51 25.16 -11.00 33.30
C THR A 51 23.64 -11.00 33.53
N ILE A 52 23.00 -12.19 33.49
CA ILE A 52 21.57 -12.35 33.82
C ILE A 52 21.31 -12.09 35.31
N LEU A 53 22.23 -12.48 36.20
CA LEU A 53 22.11 -12.26 37.65
C LEU A 53 22.65 -10.90 38.13
N LYS A 54 23.31 -10.12 37.26
CA LYS A 54 23.82 -8.80 37.59
C LYS A 54 22.70 -7.76 37.45
N HIS A 55 22.13 -7.36 38.58
CA HIS A 55 21.34 -6.12 38.63
C HIS A 55 22.21 -4.93 38.18
N LEU A 56 21.63 -4.07 37.34
CA LEU A 56 22.14 -2.72 37.11
C LEU A 56 22.17 -1.96 38.45
N SER A 57 23.08 -0.99 38.60
CA SER A 57 22.94 -0.05 39.72
C SER A 57 21.65 0.76 39.57
N GLU A 58 21.10 1.26 40.69
CA GLU A 58 19.89 2.09 40.69
C GLU A 58 19.99 3.26 39.69
N LYS A 59 21.16 3.88 39.58
CA LYS A 59 21.44 4.92 38.58
C LYS A 59 21.34 4.40 37.13
N GLU A 60 22.06 3.32 36.80
CA GLU A 60 22.06 2.74 35.45
C GLU A 60 20.68 2.20 35.05
N PHE A 61 19.90 1.72 36.01
CA PHE A 61 18.52 1.26 35.83
C PHE A 61 17.58 2.44 35.55
N LEU A 62 17.58 3.47 36.41
CA LEU A 62 16.71 4.65 36.23
C LEU A 62 17.05 5.42 34.95
N GLU A 63 18.35 5.51 34.59
CA GLU A 63 18.79 6.15 33.33
C GLU A 63 18.46 5.33 32.07
N GLN A 64 17.98 4.08 32.20
CA GLN A 64 17.46 3.26 31.10
C GLN A 64 15.92 3.16 31.07
N VAL A 65 15.24 3.38 32.20
CA VAL A 65 13.78 3.21 32.32
C VAL A 65 12.99 4.43 31.85
N ALA A 66 13.39 5.63 32.25
CA ALA A 66 12.69 6.87 31.88
C ALA A 66 13.60 8.11 32.02
N PRO A 67 13.40 9.17 31.22
CA PRO A 67 14.03 10.46 31.48
C PRO A 67 13.52 11.06 32.81
N LYS A 68 14.36 11.88 33.45
CA LYS A 68 14.10 12.42 34.80
C LYS A 68 12.95 13.43 34.82
N ASP A 69 12.75 14.15 33.72
CA ASP A 69 11.70 15.17 33.56
C ASP A 69 10.70 14.70 32.52
N VAL A 70 9.40 14.78 32.83
CA VAL A 70 8.31 14.29 31.97
C VAL A 70 8.22 15.02 30.62
N GLU A 71 8.69 16.27 30.54
CA GLU A 71 8.79 17.03 29.28
C GLU A 71 9.73 16.38 28.25
N ASN A 72 10.68 15.55 28.71
CA ASN A 72 11.59 14.78 27.85
C ASN A 72 11.09 13.34 27.60
N ALA A 73 9.95 12.93 28.18
CA ALA A 73 9.41 11.60 27.99
C ALA A 73 8.79 11.46 26.58
N PRO A 74 9.16 10.43 25.80
CA PRO A 74 8.52 10.19 24.52
C PRO A 74 7.06 9.79 24.72
N LEU A 75 6.17 10.32 23.88
CA LEU A 75 4.78 9.89 23.77
C LEU A 75 4.63 8.93 22.57
N PRO A 76 4.80 7.60 22.74
CA PRO A 76 4.52 6.64 21.68
C PRO A 76 3.02 6.41 21.48
N SER A 77 2.25 6.55 22.55
CA SER A 77 0.82 6.29 22.68
C SER A 77 0.31 7.04 23.91
N PHE A 78 -0.92 7.56 23.91
CA PHE A 78 -1.59 7.91 25.17
C PHE A 78 -1.95 6.61 25.93
N ASP A 79 -2.17 6.72 27.25
CA ASP A 79 -2.95 5.72 27.97
C ASP A 79 -4.42 5.78 27.49
N PRO A 80 -5.09 4.64 27.21
CA PRO A 80 -6.45 4.66 26.68
C PRO A 80 -7.47 5.35 27.60
N GLY A 81 -7.36 5.16 28.92
CA GLY A 81 -8.26 5.76 29.90
C GLY A 81 -7.99 7.25 30.11
N VAL A 82 -6.74 7.68 30.02
CA VAL A 82 -6.40 9.13 29.99
C VAL A 82 -6.97 9.78 28.74
N PHE A 83 -6.86 9.14 27.58
CA PHE A 83 -7.43 9.64 26.32
C PHE A 83 -8.97 9.67 26.36
N ASP A 84 -9.61 8.65 26.93
CA ASP A 84 -11.08 8.63 27.14
C ASP A 84 -11.54 9.77 28.04
N ASN A 85 -10.86 10.02 29.16
CA ASN A 85 -11.18 11.14 30.04
C ASN A 85 -11.04 12.49 29.32
N GLU A 86 -10.06 12.65 28.44
CA GLU A 86 -9.88 13.92 27.71
C GLU A 86 -10.90 14.09 26.58
N LEU A 87 -11.29 13.02 25.88
CA LEU A 87 -12.43 13.06 24.96
C LEU A 87 -13.74 13.42 25.69
N LEU A 88 -13.92 12.98 26.94
CA LEU A 88 -15.05 13.38 27.78
C LEU A 88 -14.95 14.85 28.24
N ASN A 89 -13.77 15.32 28.68
CA ASN A 89 -13.53 16.72 29.07
C ASN A 89 -13.84 17.69 27.92
N LEU A 90 -13.39 17.35 26.71
CA LEU A 90 -13.52 18.16 25.51
C LEU A 90 -14.88 18.02 24.81
N LYS A 91 -15.81 17.20 25.34
CA LYS A 91 -17.12 16.89 24.71
C LYS A 91 -17.01 16.26 23.32
N LEU A 92 -16.00 15.42 23.10
CA LEU A 92 -15.72 14.70 21.85
C LEU A 92 -16.44 13.33 21.80
N TYR A 93 -17.67 13.28 22.32
CA TYR A 93 -18.55 12.11 22.34
C TYR A 93 -19.96 12.47 21.86
N SER A 94 -20.61 11.57 21.12
CA SER A 94 -22.01 11.74 20.71
C SER A 94 -22.95 11.58 21.91
N THR A 95 -24.05 12.34 21.94
CA THR A 95 -25.06 12.23 23.01
C THR A 95 -26.40 11.72 22.48
N ILE A 96 -27.15 11.02 23.33
CA ILE A 96 -28.51 10.58 23.04
C ILE A 96 -29.48 11.66 23.53
N ASP A 97 -30.54 11.94 22.79
CA ASP A 97 -31.66 12.69 23.34
C ASP A 97 -32.42 11.84 24.39
N PRO A 98 -32.58 12.33 25.64
CA PRO A 98 -33.17 11.53 26.71
C PRO A 98 -34.66 11.26 26.53
N ASP A 99 -35.37 12.12 25.78
CA ASP A 99 -36.80 11.98 25.50
C ASP A 99 -37.06 11.19 24.20
N ASN A 100 -36.07 11.09 23.31
CA ASN A 100 -36.12 10.23 22.13
C ASN A 100 -34.78 9.52 21.84
N PRO A 101 -34.56 8.28 22.32
CA PRO A 101 -33.33 7.53 22.12
C PRO A 101 -32.92 7.22 20.66
N THR A 102 -33.74 7.53 19.67
CA THR A 102 -33.37 7.43 18.24
C THR A 102 -32.65 8.68 17.72
N VAL A 103 -32.75 9.81 18.43
CA VAL A 103 -32.04 11.05 18.09
C VAL A 103 -30.68 11.04 18.80
N VAL A 104 -29.63 10.89 18.00
CA VAL A 104 -28.24 11.05 18.42
C VAL A 104 -27.75 12.41 17.94
N LYS A 105 -27.09 13.15 18.83
CA LYS A 105 -26.45 14.44 18.55
C LYS A 105 -24.95 14.21 18.39
N GLU A 106 -24.37 14.84 17.39
CA GLU A 106 -22.92 14.86 17.17
C GLU A 106 -22.16 15.41 18.40
N PRO A 107 -20.85 15.10 18.54
CA PRO A 107 -20.02 15.68 19.58
C PRO A 107 -20.02 17.21 19.55
N GLU A 108 -20.28 17.85 20.68
CA GLU A 108 -20.24 19.32 20.79
C GLU A 108 -18.80 19.88 20.65
N GLY A 109 -17.79 19.06 20.95
CA GLY A 109 -16.38 19.46 21.03
C GLY A 109 -15.64 19.64 19.69
N ASN A 110 -14.46 20.26 19.80
CA ASN A 110 -13.39 20.27 18.80
C ASN A 110 -12.03 20.52 19.49
N ILE A 111 -10.93 19.98 18.97
CA ILE A 111 -9.56 20.32 19.39
C ILE A 111 -9.08 21.55 18.61
N HIS A 112 -9.22 22.73 19.22
CA HIS A 112 -8.82 24.00 18.58
C HIS A 112 -7.31 24.25 18.59
N GLU A 113 -6.58 23.74 19.59
CA GLU A 113 -5.13 23.88 19.69
C GLU A 113 -4.46 22.53 20.00
N GLY A 114 -3.33 22.23 19.35
CA GLY A 114 -2.62 20.96 19.53
C GLY A 114 -1.20 20.96 18.99
N THR A 115 -0.41 19.93 19.35
CA THR A 115 0.93 19.72 18.78
C THR A 115 0.89 18.67 17.67
N TYR A 116 1.83 18.73 16.71
CA TYR A 116 1.95 17.73 15.64
C TYR A 116 1.98 16.31 16.22
N MET A 117 2.85 16.08 17.21
CA MET A 117 3.06 14.76 17.82
C MET A 117 1.82 14.27 18.60
N GLY A 118 1.15 15.14 19.35
CA GLY A 118 -0.07 14.78 20.08
C GLY A 118 -1.21 14.42 19.12
N THR A 119 -1.40 15.22 18.07
CA THR A 119 -2.42 14.99 17.05
C THR A 119 -2.15 13.70 16.26
N GLN A 120 -0.89 13.39 15.93
CA GLN A 120 -0.50 12.14 15.27
C GLN A 120 -0.91 10.91 16.11
N VAL A 121 -0.64 10.95 17.41
CA VAL A 121 -1.01 9.85 18.32
C VAL A 121 -2.53 9.76 18.50
N ALA A 122 -3.22 10.90 18.65
CA ALA A 122 -4.68 10.96 18.75
C ALA A 122 -5.38 10.38 17.51
N LEU A 123 -4.92 10.73 16.31
CA LEU A 123 -5.41 10.18 15.04
C LEU A 123 -5.20 8.66 14.97
N THR A 124 -4.00 8.19 15.33
CA THR A 124 -3.67 6.75 15.36
C THR A 124 -4.61 5.97 16.28
N GLN A 125 -4.81 6.44 17.52
CA GLN A 125 -5.68 5.77 18.47
C GLN A 125 -7.16 5.84 18.09
N THR A 126 -7.60 6.98 17.57
CA THR A 126 -9.01 7.17 17.21
C THR A 126 -9.39 6.31 16.01
N TYR A 127 -8.53 6.19 14.99
CA TYR A 127 -8.80 5.31 13.86
C TYR A 127 -8.89 3.84 14.28
N ALA A 128 -7.96 3.35 15.11
CA ALA A 128 -8.02 1.98 15.65
C ALA A 128 -9.31 1.69 16.46
N ARG A 129 -9.85 2.71 17.15
CA ARG A 129 -11.14 2.63 17.86
C ARG A 129 -12.34 2.62 16.90
N ILE A 130 -12.26 3.34 15.78
CA ILE A 130 -13.26 3.27 14.70
C ILE A 130 -13.29 1.86 14.10
N GLU A 131 -12.13 1.30 13.73
CA GLU A 131 -12.02 -0.07 13.21
C GLU A 131 -12.59 -1.09 14.21
N GLN A 132 -12.23 -0.99 15.50
CA GLN A 132 -12.77 -1.86 16.54
C GLN A 132 -14.30 -1.72 16.70
N THR A 133 -14.85 -0.52 16.53
CA THR A 133 -16.29 -0.25 16.58
C THR A 133 -17.01 -0.94 15.41
N PHE A 134 -16.49 -0.82 14.19
CA PHE A 134 -17.06 -1.49 13.01
C PHE A 134 -16.92 -3.01 13.08
N ALA A 135 -15.78 -3.55 13.52
CA ALA A 135 -15.61 -4.98 13.73
C ALA A 135 -16.61 -5.53 14.75
N SER A 136 -16.83 -4.81 15.87
CA SER A 136 -17.80 -5.17 16.90
C SER A 136 -19.24 -5.14 16.36
N LEU A 137 -19.59 -4.12 15.57
CA LEU A 137 -20.88 -4.03 14.89
C LEU A 137 -21.11 -5.20 13.92
N PHE A 138 -20.09 -5.61 13.17
CA PHE A 138 -20.22 -6.65 12.15
C PHE A 138 -20.31 -8.07 12.75
N ASP A 139 -19.75 -8.33 13.92
CA ASP A 139 -19.99 -9.57 14.71
C ASP A 139 -21.40 -9.58 15.32
N VAL A 140 -21.87 -8.43 15.82
CA VAL A 140 -23.25 -8.25 16.34
C VAL A 140 -24.29 -8.48 15.23
N LEU A 141 -24.10 -7.90 14.04
CA LEU A 141 -24.95 -8.15 12.87
C LEU A 141 -24.78 -9.58 12.31
N GLY A 142 -23.73 -10.30 12.71
CA GLY A 142 -23.43 -11.66 12.26
C GLY A 142 -22.76 -11.75 10.89
N ILE A 143 -22.36 -10.63 10.31
CA ILE A 143 -21.74 -10.49 8.99
C ILE A 143 -20.31 -11.05 9.05
N GLU A 144 -19.46 -10.50 9.92
CA GLU A 144 -18.10 -10.97 10.18
C GLU A 144 -18.03 -11.57 11.60
N SER A 145 -18.81 -12.64 11.82
CA SER A 145 -18.97 -13.26 13.15
C SER A 145 -17.64 -13.76 13.74
N THR A 146 -17.30 -13.35 14.97
CA THR A 146 -16.06 -13.76 15.68
C THR A 146 -16.03 -15.27 15.94
N LEU A 147 -17.19 -15.87 16.19
CA LEU A 147 -17.39 -17.32 16.27
C LEU A 147 -18.17 -17.80 15.03
N PRO A 148 -17.82 -18.95 14.43
CA PRO A 148 -18.44 -19.41 13.20
C PRO A 148 -19.93 -19.73 13.39
N ARG A 149 -20.80 -18.94 12.75
CA ARG A 149 -22.24 -19.18 12.63
C ARG A 149 -22.52 -19.73 11.22
N TYR A 150 -23.37 -20.75 11.10
CA TYR A 150 -23.91 -21.17 9.80
C TYR A 150 -25.24 -20.44 9.58
N VAL A 151 -25.40 -19.85 8.40
CA VAL A 151 -26.62 -19.20 7.94
C VAL A 151 -27.01 -19.80 6.58
N THR A 152 -28.31 -19.94 6.33
CA THR A 152 -28.82 -20.40 5.04
C THR A 152 -28.69 -19.31 3.98
N LEU A 153 -28.68 -19.68 2.69
CA LEU A 153 -28.60 -18.72 1.60
C LEU A 153 -29.73 -17.67 1.62
N GLU A 154 -30.93 -18.04 2.10
CA GLU A 154 -32.06 -17.11 2.24
C GLU A 154 -31.94 -16.17 3.45
N GLU A 155 -31.07 -16.48 4.42
CA GLU A 155 -30.67 -15.56 5.49
C GLU A 155 -29.51 -14.68 5.02
N GLN A 156 -28.52 -15.24 4.32
CA GLN A 156 -27.45 -14.46 3.68
C GLN A 156 -28.03 -13.39 2.73
N LYS A 157 -29.01 -13.71 1.88
CA LYS A 157 -29.69 -12.73 1.00
C LYS A 157 -30.41 -11.58 1.73
N LYS A 158 -30.83 -11.79 2.98
CA LYS A 158 -31.50 -10.76 3.81
C LYS A 158 -30.49 -9.86 4.51
N LEU A 159 -29.38 -10.46 4.96
CA LEU A 159 -28.29 -9.83 5.70
C LEU A 159 -27.34 -9.05 4.78
N TYR A 160 -26.96 -9.65 3.66
CA TYR A 160 -26.11 -9.03 2.64
C TYR A 160 -26.99 -8.35 1.58
N ARG A 161 -27.05 -7.01 1.66
CA ARG A 161 -27.73 -6.15 0.68
C ARG A 161 -26.71 -5.21 0.05
N PHE A 162 -26.92 -4.86 -1.21
CA PHE A 162 -26.15 -3.79 -1.85
C PHE A 162 -26.66 -2.41 -1.42
N SER A 163 -25.75 -1.45 -1.34
CA SER A 163 -26.08 -0.02 -1.35
C SER A 163 -26.76 0.39 -2.67
N ALA A 164 -27.43 1.55 -2.66
CA ALA A 164 -28.01 2.12 -3.86
C ALA A 164 -26.91 2.68 -4.78
N TYR A 165 -26.98 2.39 -6.07
CA TYR A 165 -26.00 2.79 -7.08
C TYR A 165 -26.65 2.79 -8.49
N PRO A 166 -26.27 3.70 -9.41
CA PRO A 166 -25.33 4.83 -9.27
C PRO A 166 -25.88 6.00 -8.45
N ASN A 167 -27.17 5.97 -8.10
CA ASN A 167 -27.87 7.03 -7.38
C ASN A 167 -28.50 6.49 -6.09
N ASN A 168 -28.63 7.37 -5.10
CA ASN A 168 -29.39 7.16 -3.86
C ASN A 168 -30.91 7.14 -4.13
N PRO A 169 -31.74 6.66 -3.17
CA PRO A 169 -33.20 6.58 -3.34
C PRO A 169 -33.92 7.93 -3.53
N ASP A 170 -33.29 9.03 -3.14
CA ASP A 170 -33.77 10.41 -3.35
C ASP A 170 -33.38 11.00 -4.71
N GLY A 171 -32.51 10.31 -5.46
CA GLY A 171 -32.03 10.70 -6.78
C GLY A 171 -30.70 11.46 -6.80
N THR A 172 -30.02 11.69 -5.67
CA THR A 172 -28.62 12.17 -5.73
C THR A 172 -27.72 11.06 -6.31
N PRO A 173 -26.53 11.38 -6.85
CA PRO A 173 -25.48 10.38 -6.97
C PRO A 173 -25.23 9.70 -5.62
N ALA A 174 -24.87 8.42 -5.64
CA ALA A 174 -24.25 7.77 -4.49
C ALA A 174 -22.81 8.31 -4.31
N ASP A 175 -22.26 8.21 -3.11
CA ASP A 175 -20.85 8.57 -2.86
C ASP A 175 -19.88 7.42 -3.19
N TYR A 176 -20.38 6.18 -3.20
CA TYR A 176 -19.56 4.97 -3.39
C TYR A 176 -20.19 3.97 -4.36
N PRO A 177 -19.37 3.16 -5.06
CA PRO A 177 -19.79 1.94 -5.75
C PRO A 177 -20.60 0.95 -4.91
N PRO A 178 -21.26 -0.05 -5.53
CA PRO A 178 -22.07 -1.04 -4.83
C PRO A 178 -21.27 -1.76 -3.73
N HIS A 179 -21.71 -1.58 -2.49
CA HIS A 179 -21.04 -2.09 -1.30
C HIS A 179 -22.06 -2.68 -0.32
N LEU A 180 -21.63 -3.19 0.84
CA LEU A 180 -22.54 -3.74 1.84
C LEU A 180 -23.37 -2.65 2.54
N GLN A 181 -24.69 -2.68 2.33
CA GLN A 181 -25.67 -1.95 3.13
C GLN A 181 -25.86 -2.68 4.48
N HIS A 182 -25.09 -2.25 5.48
CA HIS A 182 -25.11 -2.80 6.85
C HIS A 182 -26.04 -2.02 7.80
N ILE A 183 -26.53 -0.85 7.39
CA ILE A 183 -27.53 -0.05 8.12
C ILE A 183 -28.92 -0.37 7.54
N PRO A 184 -29.89 -0.89 8.33
CA PRO A 184 -31.24 -1.17 7.85
C PRO A 184 -32.02 0.11 7.49
N PRO A 185 -32.80 0.14 6.39
CA PRO A 185 -33.62 1.30 6.03
C PRO A 185 -34.84 1.56 6.94
N ASP A 186 -35.40 0.51 7.55
CA ASP A 186 -36.75 0.52 8.13
C ASP A 186 -36.78 0.17 9.63
N GLN A 187 -37.85 0.62 10.30
CA GLN A 187 -37.95 0.73 11.77
C GLN A 187 -38.38 -0.59 12.47
N ASP A 188 -37.44 -1.47 12.81
CA ASP A 188 -37.66 -2.50 13.84
C ASP A 188 -36.40 -2.66 14.73
N ILE A 189 -36.30 -1.81 15.76
CA ILE A 189 -35.04 -1.56 16.47
C ILE A 189 -35.27 -1.11 17.92
N SER A 190 -34.96 -2.01 18.87
CA SER A 190 -35.21 -1.81 20.31
C SER A 190 -33.99 -1.35 21.12
N GLN A 191 -32.80 -1.86 20.82
CA GLN A 191 -31.54 -1.50 21.50
C GLN A 191 -30.34 -1.43 20.54
N PHE A 192 -30.26 -2.29 19.53
CA PHE A 192 -29.15 -2.30 18.57
C PHE A 192 -29.07 -1.03 17.71
N ALA A 193 -30.17 -0.32 17.46
CA ALA A 193 -30.11 1.01 16.83
C ALA A 193 -29.33 2.02 17.67
N ILE A 194 -29.55 2.03 18.98
CA ILE A 194 -28.94 3.00 19.89
C ILE A 194 -27.42 2.79 19.89
N PHE A 195 -26.97 1.54 20.04
CA PHE A 195 -25.56 1.17 19.93
C PHE A 195 -24.96 1.55 18.56
N SER A 196 -25.64 1.20 17.47
CA SER A 196 -25.15 1.46 16.10
C SER A 196 -25.09 2.95 15.79
N ALA A 197 -26.15 3.71 16.07
CA ALA A 197 -26.24 5.13 15.75
C ALA A 197 -25.22 5.97 16.52
N ILE A 198 -25.07 5.76 17.84
CA ILE A 198 -24.10 6.51 18.66
C ILE A 198 -22.68 6.29 18.15
N GLY A 199 -22.29 5.02 17.98
CA GLY A 199 -20.95 4.66 17.52
C GLY A 199 -20.67 5.23 16.14
N LEU A 200 -21.55 4.97 15.17
CA LEU A 200 -21.37 5.40 13.78
C LEU A 200 -21.33 6.94 13.65
N ILE A 201 -22.25 7.67 14.28
CA ILE A 201 -22.29 9.15 14.22
C ILE A 201 -21.04 9.76 14.87
N GLN A 202 -20.50 9.18 15.94
CA GLN A 202 -19.22 9.63 16.47
C GLN A 202 -18.09 9.40 15.45
N THR A 203 -18.02 8.20 14.84
CA THR A 203 -16.98 7.87 13.85
C THR A 203 -16.98 8.79 12.62
N GLN A 204 -18.15 9.35 12.26
CA GLN A 204 -18.35 10.20 11.07
C GLN A 204 -17.76 11.62 11.16
N VAL A 205 -17.43 12.11 12.36
CA VAL A 205 -16.89 13.47 12.57
C VAL A 205 -15.68 13.54 13.50
N ILE A 206 -15.32 12.46 14.20
CA ILE A 206 -14.30 12.50 15.26
C ILE A 206 -12.87 12.75 14.74
N LEU A 207 -12.47 12.25 13.56
CA LEU A 207 -11.12 12.48 13.03
C LEU A 207 -10.91 13.95 12.64
N GLN A 208 -11.94 14.60 12.08
CA GLN A 208 -11.96 16.05 11.88
C GLN A 208 -11.89 16.78 13.24
N LYS A 209 -12.74 16.40 14.21
CA LYS A 209 -12.83 17.08 15.52
C LYS A 209 -11.62 16.88 16.47
N ILE A 210 -10.69 15.99 16.14
CA ILE A 210 -9.39 15.87 16.85
C ILE A 210 -8.21 16.44 16.06
N THR A 211 -8.43 16.87 14.82
CA THR A 211 -7.39 17.48 13.98
C THR A 211 -7.56 19.00 14.02
N PRO A 212 -6.66 19.76 14.67
CA PRO A 212 -6.75 21.22 14.66
C PRO A 212 -6.81 21.78 13.23
N ASP A 213 -7.45 22.93 13.08
CA ASP A 213 -7.32 23.76 11.88
C ASP A 213 -5.83 24.13 11.67
N GLU A 214 -5.44 24.49 10.45
CA GLU A 214 -4.04 24.87 10.14
C GLU A 214 -3.51 26.02 11.04
N ASP A 215 -4.38 26.93 11.48
CA ASP A 215 -4.07 28.01 12.44
C ASP A 215 -3.97 27.54 13.91
N GLY A 216 -4.47 26.35 14.25
CA GLY A 216 -4.51 25.81 15.62
C GLY A 216 -3.23 25.08 16.08
N PHE A 217 -2.30 24.77 15.18
CA PHE A 217 -1.08 24.04 15.57
C PHE A 217 -0.11 24.91 16.39
N LEU A 218 0.17 24.44 17.61
CA LEU A 218 1.02 25.13 18.58
C LEU A 218 2.48 25.19 18.12
N GLY A 219 3.10 26.35 18.32
CA GLY A 219 4.48 26.63 17.86
C GLY A 219 4.57 27.47 16.58
N ARG A 220 3.46 27.97 16.04
CA ARG A 220 3.40 28.83 14.83
C ARG A 220 3.64 30.34 15.09
N THR A 221 3.94 30.74 16.34
CA THR A 221 4.01 32.16 16.75
C THR A 221 5.41 32.80 16.63
N LYS A 222 5.50 34.12 16.83
CA LYS A 222 6.65 35.02 16.50
C LYS A 222 8.02 34.67 17.12
N LYS A 223 8.14 33.65 17.97
CA LYS A 223 9.43 33.04 18.37
C LYS A 223 10.21 32.41 17.21
N TRP A 224 9.54 32.14 16.09
CA TRP A 224 10.07 31.60 14.82
C TRP A 224 11.45 32.14 14.38
N LEU A 225 11.75 33.42 14.63
CA LEU A 225 13.03 34.05 14.27
C LEU A 225 14.18 33.81 15.28
N VAL A 226 13.88 33.34 16.49
CA VAL A 226 14.82 33.34 17.64
C VAL A 226 15.28 31.94 18.02
N GLU A 227 14.42 30.92 17.92
CA GLU A 227 14.74 29.56 18.39
C GLU A 227 15.46 28.68 17.35
N LYS A 228 15.96 29.31 16.28
CA LYS A 228 16.71 28.71 15.16
C LYS A 228 17.98 27.95 15.59
N GLU A 229 18.57 28.29 16.74
CA GLU A 229 19.76 27.64 17.27
C GLU A 229 19.47 26.43 18.19
N ARG A 230 18.21 26.21 18.59
CA ARG A 230 17.83 25.06 19.45
C ARG A 230 17.37 23.83 18.67
N ALA A 231 16.63 24.01 17.58
CA ALA A 231 16.09 22.92 16.76
C ALA A 231 17.16 22.00 16.11
N VAL A 232 18.42 22.45 16.07
CA VAL A 232 19.57 21.69 15.56
C VAL A 232 20.08 20.64 16.56
N ALA A 233 19.72 20.75 17.85
CA ALA A 233 20.13 19.80 18.87
C ALA A 233 19.10 18.67 19.06
N PHE A 234 17.89 19.02 19.51
CA PHE A 234 16.78 18.08 19.74
C PHE A 234 15.44 18.80 19.59
N GLY A 235 14.55 18.29 18.75
CA GLY A 235 13.14 18.69 18.70
C GLY A 235 12.79 19.79 17.70
N GLY A 236 11.92 19.42 16.76
CA GLY A 236 11.20 20.29 15.83
C GLY A 236 10.02 19.50 15.23
N ASP A 237 9.32 20.07 14.25
CA ASP A 237 8.23 19.40 13.52
C ASP A 237 8.66 19.12 12.06
N PRO A 238 8.21 18.01 11.42
CA PRO A 238 8.80 17.49 10.20
C PRO A 238 8.63 18.36 8.94
N GLU A 239 7.62 19.23 8.93
CA GLU A 239 7.32 20.13 7.82
C GLU A 239 8.11 21.45 7.86
N LYS A 240 8.81 21.77 8.95
CA LYS A 240 9.42 23.10 9.15
C LYS A 240 10.69 23.24 8.33
N GLY A 241 10.69 24.21 7.41
CA GLY A 241 11.84 24.48 6.55
C GLY A 241 11.71 25.75 5.72
N LEU A 242 12.85 26.34 5.37
CA LEU A 242 12.99 27.35 4.32
C LEU A 242 13.53 26.72 3.02
N LYS A 243 14.10 25.51 3.12
CA LYS A 243 14.72 24.75 2.04
C LYS A 243 14.26 23.31 2.05
N ILE A 244 14.45 22.63 0.92
CA ILE A 244 14.20 21.18 0.82
C ILE A 244 15.19 20.39 1.69
N GLN A 245 16.40 20.93 1.93
CA GLN A 245 17.40 20.26 2.78
C GLN A 245 16.96 20.20 4.25
N ASP A 246 16.28 21.23 4.77
CA ASP A 246 15.90 21.31 6.19
C ASP A 246 15.01 20.13 6.60
N VAL A 247 14.00 19.80 5.79
CA VAL A 247 13.08 18.66 6.02
C VAL A 247 13.72 17.31 5.69
N VAL A 248 14.72 17.25 4.80
CA VAL A 248 15.53 16.03 4.58
C VAL A 248 16.37 15.71 5.80
N ASP A 249 17.00 16.72 6.40
CA ASP A 249 17.84 16.54 7.58
C ASP A 249 16.98 16.20 8.80
N TYR A 250 15.80 16.82 8.96
CA TYR A 250 14.82 16.39 9.96
C TYR A 250 14.45 14.90 9.82
N ASN A 251 14.07 14.47 8.61
CA ASN A 251 13.69 13.08 8.31
C ASN A 251 14.82 12.07 8.61
N LYS A 252 16.09 12.50 8.55
CA LYS A 252 17.26 11.68 8.89
C LYS A 252 17.52 11.57 10.40
N PHE A 253 17.20 12.60 11.19
CA PHE A 253 17.59 12.66 12.61
C PHE A 253 16.45 12.41 13.62
N HIS A 254 15.18 12.65 13.25
CA HIS A 254 14.05 12.66 14.20
C HIS A 254 13.03 11.53 13.99
N ARG A 255 13.34 10.51 13.18
CA ARG A 255 12.39 9.45 12.83
C ARG A 255 12.22 8.40 13.94
N LYS A 256 10.98 7.99 14.19
CA LYS A 256 10.62 6.79 14.98
C LYS A 256 10.93 5.50 14.19
N PHE A 257 11.18 4.39 14.89
CA PHE A 257 11.16 3.04 14.31
C PHE A 257 9.77 2.73 13.74
N GLY A 258 9.69 1.99 12.63
CA GLY A 258 8.44 1.68 11.93
C GLY A 258 7.99 0.23 12.07
N THR A 259 6.67 0.05 12.06
CA THR A 259 5.95 -1.25 12.06
C THR A 259 5.69 -1.81 10.66
N ASP A 260 6.08 -1.08 9.62
CA ASP A 260 5.99 -1.47 8.21
C ASP A 260 7.07 -2.49 7.80
N ILE A 261 6.94 -3.06 6.59
CA ILE A 261 7.90 -4.04 6.04
C ILE A 261 9.32 -3.50 5.80
N SER A 262 9.53 -2.18 5.83
CA SER A 262 10.84 -1.55 5.76
C SER A 262 11.43 -1.21 7.14
N SER A 263 10.72 -1.58 8.22
CA SER A 263 11.09 -1.33 9.63
C SER A 263 11.25 0.16 9.97
N GLY A 264 10.53 1.03 9.27
CA GLY A 264 10.76 2.47 9.33
C GLY A 264 11.90 2.95 8.42
N GLY A 265 12.00 2.38 7.22
CA GLY A 265 12.75 2.94 6.09
C GLY A 265 11.87 3.91 5.28
N ASN A 266 12.45 4.91 4.62
CA ASN A 266 11.74 5.70 3.61
C ASN A 266 12.72 6.25 2.55
N ILE A 267 12.16 6.64 1.42
CA ILE A 267 12.90 7.14 0.27
C ILE A 267 13.74 8.39 0.62
N GLY A 268 13.28 9.25 1.54
CA GLY A 268 13.98 10.45 2.00
C GLY A 268 15.27 10.21 2.79
N LEU A 269 15.57 8.95 3.16
CA LEU A 269 16.89 8.56 3.71
C LEU A 269 17.96 8.42 2.62
N LEU A 270 17.59 8.34 1.34
CA LEU A 270 18.51 8.27 0.21
C LEU A 270 18.94 9.68 -0.22
N ASP A 271 20.24 9.94 -0.31
CA ASP A 271 20.75 11.26 -0.75
C ASP A 271 20.34 11.65 -2.18
N ASP A 272 19.95 10.66 -3.00
CA ASP A 272 19.46 10.84 -4.37
C ASP A 272 17.93 10.63 -4.51
N TRP A 273 17.13 10.77 -3.45
CA TRP A 273 15.68 10.51 -3.47
C TRP A 273 14.89 11.24 -4.58
N PHE A 274 15.38 12.39 -5.04
CA PHE A 274 14.81 13.22 -6.09
C PHE A 274 15.24 12.81 -7.52
N SER A 275 16.15 11.83 -7.66
CA SER A 275 16.77 11.51 -8.94
C SER A 275 15.79 10.91 -9.95
N ASP A 276 16.09 11.07 -11.23
CA ASP A 276 15.35 10.49 -12.35
C ASP A 276 15.16 8.98 -12.18
N ARG A 277 16.18 8.32 -11.65
CA ARG A 277 16.13 6.90 -11.30
C ARG A 277 15.09 6.63 -10.23
N ARG A 278 15.08 7.36 -9.11
CA ARG A 278 14.12 7.10 -8.02
C ARG A 278 12.68 7.39 -8.41
N PHE A 279 12.48 8.36 -9.30
CA PHE A 279 11.19 8.67 -9.90
C PHE A 279 10.71 7.58 -10.88
N ALA A 280 11.60 7.06 -11.73
CA ALA A 280 11.27 6.01 -12.70
C ALA A 280 11.16 4.61 -12.07
N ASP A 281 12.05 4.25 -11.14
CA ASP A 281 12.02 2.96 -10.41
C ASP A 281 10.66 2.76 -9.70
N GLN A 282 10.01 3.84 -9.22
CA GLN A 282 8.67 3.81 -8.63
C GLN A 282 7.56 3.31 -9.59
N GLN A 283 7.71 3.46 -10.91
CA GLN A 283 6.74 2.94 -11.87
C GLN A 283 6.76 1.39 -11.95
N PHE A 284 7.82 0.76 -11.41
CA PHE A 284 8.02 -0.69 -11.39
C PHE A 284 8.07 -1.30 -9.97
N THR A 285 8.46 -0.52 -8.96
CA THR A 285 8.67 -0.97 -7.57
C THR A 285 8.12 0.01 -6.51
N GLY A 286 7.34 1.01 -6.94
CA GLY A 286 6.60 1.94 -6.09
C GLY A 286 5.30 1.34 -5.56
N THR A 287 4.44 2.20 -4.99
CA THR A 287 3.08 1.80 -4.56
C THR A 287 2.09 1.60 -5.72
N ASN A 288 2.43 2.07 -6.92
CA ASN A 288 1.62 1.94 -8.14
C ASN A 288 2.41 1.28 -9.29
N PRO A 289 2.84 0.00 -9.17
CA PRO A 289 3.60 -0.69 -10.21
C PRO A 289 2.70 -1.23 -11.34
N THR A 290 1.43 -0.84 -11.38
CA THR A 290 0.35 -1.51 -12.12
C THR A 290 -0.24 -0.70 -13.26
N THR A 291 0.05 0.61 -13.37
CA THR A 291 -0.64 1.49 -14.33
C THR A 291 0.22 2.08 -15.44
N ILE A 292 1.55 1.93 -15.39
CA ILE A 292 2.42 2.30 -16.52
C ILE A 292 2.17 1.38 -17.72
N THR A 293 2.06 1.97 -18.92
CA THR A 293 1.70 1.26 -20.16
C THR A 293 2.66 1.62 -21.30
N ARG A 294 2.83 0.75 -22.32
CA ARG A 294 3.58 1.08 -23.54
C ARG A 294 2.91 2.24 -24.27
N ALA A 295 3.69 3.26 -24.62
CA ALA A 295 3.18 4.48 -25.24
C ALA A 295 2.50 4.18 -26.59
N SER A 296 1.34 4.81 -26.82
CA SER A 296 0.63 4.71 -28.09
C SER A 296 1.32 5.57 -29.17
N PRO A 297 1.14 5.27 -30.47
CA PRO A 297 1.61 6.16 -31.55
C PRO A 297 1.09 7.59 -31.41
N THR A 298 -0.12 7.76 -30.86
CA THR A 298 -0.68 9.07 -30.50
C THR A 298 0.19 9.76 -29.45
N TRP A 299 0.46 9.14 -28.30
CA TRP A 299 1.27 9.75 -27.25
C TRP A 299 2.69 10.08 -27.72
N ILE A 300 3.32 9.19 -28.50
CA ILE A 300 4.64 9.45 -29.11
C ILE A 300 4.57 10.67 -30.04
N GLY A 301 3.50 10.79 -30.84
CA GLY A 301 3.24 11.94 -31.71
C GLY A 301 3.04 13.25 -30.93
N GLU A 302 2.20 13.25 -29.90
CA GLU A 302 1.93 14.42 -29.05
C GLU A 302 3.20 14.93 -28.36
N PHE A 303 3.99 14.05 -27.74
CA PHE A 303 5.29 14.45 -27.17
C PHE A 303 6.28 14.91 -28.26
N THR A 304 6.26 14.34 -29.46
CA THR A 304 7.12 14.83 -30.57
C THR A 304 6.74 16.26 -30.98
N LYS A 305 5.43 16.59 -31.06
CA LYS A 305 4.97 17.99 -31.27
C LYS A 305 5.47 18.90 -30.15
N ALA A 306 5.32 18.48 -28.88
CA ALA A 306 5.72 19.27 -27.72
C ALA A 306 7.25 19.51 -27.69
N ALA A 307 8.05 18.52 -28.10
CA ALA A 307 9.49 18.68 -28.26
C ALA A 307 9.84 19.75 -29.30
N HIS A 308 9.17 19.75 -30.46
CA HIS A 308 9.33 20.80 -31.47
C HIS A 308 8.88 22.18 -30.94
N ALA A 309 7.70 22.28 -30.33
CA ALA A 309 7.13 23.55 -29.85
C ALA A 309 7.94 24.17 -28.70
N GLY A 310 8.55 23.34 -27.83
CA GLY A 310 9.41 23.77 -26.74
C GLY A 310 10.88 24.04 -27.13
N GLY A 311 11.27 23.84 -28.40
CA GLY A 311 12.66 24.02 -28.85
C GLY A 311 13.63 22.95 -28.35
N TYR A 312 13.14 21.74 -28.06
CA TYR A 312 13.94 20.62 -27.55
C TYR A 312 14.65 19.86 -28.68
N ASP A 313 15.55 20.56 -29.40
CA ASP A 313 16.25 20.09 -30.61
C ASP A 313 17.00 18.76 -30.44
N LYS A 314 17.41 18.41 -29.21
CA LYS A 314 18.04 17.11 -28.90
C LYS A 314 17.03 15.96 -28.79
N TRP A 315 15.81 16.24 -28.34
CA TRP A 315 14.78 15.22 -28.11
C TRP A 315 14.01 14.85 -29.37
N VAL A 316 13.76 15.80 -30.27
CA VAL A 316 13.14 15.54 -31.59
C VAL A 316 13.81 14.36 -32.33
N PRO A 317 15.14 14.34 -32.58
CA PRO A 317 15.81 13.22 -33.24
C PRO A 317 15.99 11.99 -32.33
N ALA A 318 15.97 12.15 -31.00
CA ALA A 318 16.06 11.02 -30.08
C ALA A 318 14.75 10.21 -30.06
N LEU A 319 13.59 10.88 -29.97
CA LEU A 319 12.26 10.27 -30.10
C LEU A 319 12.08 9.60 -31.46
N ALA A 320 12.49 10.26 -32.54
CA ALA A 320 12.42 9.70 -33.90
C ALA A 320 13.33 8.49 -34.13
N LYS A 321 14.33 8.25 -33.25
CA LYS A 321 15.24 7.10 -33.28
C LYS A 321 14.87 6.00 -32.27
N ALA A 322 14.08 6.31 -31.26
CA ALA A 322 13.71 5.36 -30.21
C ALA A 322 12.83 4.22 -30.76
N ASP A 323 13.07 3.00 -30.27
CA ASP A 323 12.17 1.86 -30.49
C ASP A 323 10.81 2.17 -29.84
N PRO A 324 9.68 2.22 -30.59
CA PRO A 324 8.36 2.45 -29.99
C PRO A 324 7.96 1.39 -28.95
N ALA A 325 8.52 0.17 -29.02
CA ALA A 325 8.34 -0.86 -27.99
C ALA A 325 9.24 -0.67 -26.75
N SER A 326 10.13 0.33 -26.76
CA SER A 326 10.87 0.80 -25.58
C SER A 326 10.21 2.00 -24.89
N LEU A 327 9.20 2.65 -25.50
CA LEU A 327 8.56 3.84 -24.95
C LEU A 327 7.33 3.48 -24.11
N TYR A 328 7.22 4.11 -22.93
CA TYR A 328 6.15 3.88 -21.95
C TYR A 328 5.58 5.21 -21.45
N VAL A 329 4.31 5.21 -21.02
CA VAL A 329 3.58 6.38 -20.54
C VAL A 329 2.85 6.08 -19.23
N GLN A 330 2.94 7.03 -18.28
CA GLN A 330 2.06 7.12 -17.12
C GLN A 330 1.07 8.26 -17.38
N ASP A 331 -0.16 7.92 -17.75
CA ASP A 331 -1.11 8.82 -18.43
C ASP A 331 -2.21 9.34 -17.49
N GLY A 332 -2.07 10.56 -16.97
CA GLY A 332 -3.09 11.28 -16.17
C GLY A 332 -4.09 12.12 -16.96
N SER A 333 -4.11 12.04 -18.30
CA SER A 333 -4.96 12.90 -19.14
C SER A 333 -6.46 12.79 -18.85
N TYR A 334 -6.90 11.64 -18.33
CA TYR A 334 -8.31 11.37 -18.02
C TYR A 334 -8.81 12.06 -16.73
N PHE A 335 -7.94 12.65 -15.91
CA PHE A 335 -8.26 13.05 -14.53
C PHE A 335 -9.48 13.98 -14.43
N ARG A 336 -9.57 15.03 -15.26
CA ARG A 336 -10.73 15.93 -15.29
C ARG A 336 -12.04 15.21 -15.60
N LYS A 337 -12.02 14.31 -16.59
CA LYS A 337 -13.17 13.48 -16.97
C LYS A 337 -13.59 12.54 -15.83
N ALA A 338 -12.63 11.97 -15.10
CA ALA A 338 -12.91 11.15 -13.93
C ALA A 338 -13.53 11.97 -12.79
N CYS A 339 -13.01 13.18 -12.53
CA CYS A 339 -13.61 14.16 -11.60
C CYS A 339 -14.97 14.72 -12.04
N GLY A 340 -15.55 14.27 -13.16
CA GLY A 340 -16.83 14.79 -13.68
C GLY A 340 -16.74 16.20 -14.31
N VAL A 341 -15.54 16.74 -14.46
CA VAL A 341 -15.30 18.09 -14.98
C VAL A 341 -15.42 18.08 -16.51
N SER A 342 -16.24 19.00 -17.04
CA SER A 342 -16.59 19.05 -18.47
C SER A 342 -15.67 19.93 -19.32
N ASP A 343 -15.08 20.99 -18.75
CA ASP A 343 -14.04 21.78 -19.41
C ASP A 343 -12.67 21.12 -19.16
N PRO A 344 -12.00 20.57 -20.19
CA PRO A 344 -10.69 19.93 -20.01
C PRO A 344 -9.57 20.93 -19.67
N THR A 345 -9.83 22.23 -19.61
CA THR A 345 -8.86 23.28 -19.25
C THR A 345 -9.04 23.84 -17.84
N GLU A 346 -10.12 23.49 -17.14
CA GLU A 346 -10.43 23.93 -15.77
C GLU A 346 -9.29 23.58 -14.79
N THR A 347 -9.02 24.43 -13.80
CA THR A 347 -8.00 24.14 -12.77
C THR A 347 -8.65 23.34 -11.64
N LEU A 348 -8.11 22.15 -11.38
CA LEU A 348 -8.53 21.32 -10.24
C LEU A 348 -7.99 21.92 -8.94
N HIS A 349 -8.88 22.39 -8.08
CA HIS A 349 -8.60 23.12 -6.84
C HIS A 349 -9.66 22.80 -5.80
N ASN A 350 -9.27 22.79 -4.52
CA ASN A 350 -10.19 22.79 -3.39
C ASN A 350 -9.55 23.47 -2.17
N LYS A 351 -10.40 24.01 -1.28
CA LYS A 351 -10.03 24.48 0.06
C LYS A 351 -11.14 24.06 1.02
N ASN A 352 -10.88 23.04 1.84
CA ASN A 352 -11.84 22.57 2.85
C ASN A 352 -11.85 23.50 4.07
N PRO A 353 -12.92 23.52 4.88
CA PRO A 353 -12.91 24.19 6.19
C PRO A 353 -11.72 23.71 7.04
N GLY A 354 -11.03 24.64 7.70
CA GLY A 354 -9.84 24.34 8.51
C GLY A 354 -8.54 24.09 7.74
N ALA A 355 -8.59 23.99 6.42
CA ALA A 355 -7.46 23.72 5.54
C ALA A 355 -7.06 24.93 4.67
N ASP A 356 -5.81 24.91 4.19
CA ASP A 356 -5.32 25.84 3.18
C ASP A 356 -5.53 25.33 1.74
N ASP A 357 -5.39 26.22 0.75
CA ASP A 357 -5.68 25.93 -0.66
C ASP A 357 -4.80 24.81 -1.24
N ASN A 358 -5.43 23.83 -1.89
CA ASN A 358 -4.79 22.65 -2.48
C ASN A 358 -5.18 22.50 -3.97
N TRP A 359 -4.24 22.04 -4.80
CA TRP A 359 -4.44 21.83 -6.23
C TRP A 359 -4.09 20.41 -6.67
N ALA A 360 -4.92 19.82 -7.53
CA ALA A 360 -4.60 18.59 -8.25
C ALA A 360 -4.18 18.87 -9.69
N VAL A 361 -3.49 17.90 -10.31
CA VAL A 361 -3.04 17.97 -11.71
C VAL A 361 -3.21 16.62 -12.39
N GLY A 362 -3.45 16.63 -13.70
CA GLY A 362 -3.52 15.42 -14.54
C GLY A 362 -2.26 15.25 -15.37
N ALA A 363 -1.11 14.96 -14.74
CA ALA A 363 0.16 14.90 -15.45
C ALA A 363 0.26 13.68 -16.38
N VAL A 364 0.97 13.83 -17.50
CA VAL A 364 1.31 12.73 -18.41
C VAL A 364 2.83 12.66 -18.53
N SER A 365 3.41 11.51 -18.17
CA SER A 365 4.87 11.30 -18.15
C SER A 365 5.30 10.25 -19.18
N LEU A 366 6.23 10.60 -20.05
CA LEU A 366 6.84 9.71 -21.05
C LEU A 366 8.17 9.15 -20.54
N PHE A 367 8.39 7.86 -20.72
CA PHE A 367 9.58 7.13 -20.30
C PHE A 367 10.16 6.27 -21.44
N GLN A 368 11.45 5.94 -21.35
CA GLN A 368 12.10 4.91 -22.17
C GLN A 368 12.70 3.81 -21.31
N LEU A 369 12.42 2.56 -21.66
CA LEU A 369 12.97 1.35 -21.04
C LEU A 369 14.13 0.79 -21.88
N TYR A 370 15.35 0.90 -21.34
CA TYR A 370 16.58 0.45 -21.99
C TYR A 370 16.78 -1.07 -21.84
N ASP A 371 17.53 -1.68 -22.76
CA ASP A 371 17.78 -3.14 -22.78
C ASP A 371 18.56 -3.66 -21.56
N ASP A 372 19.26 -2.78 -20.84
CA ASP A 372 19.90 -3.10 -19.56
C ASP A 372 18.94 -3.06 -18.36
N GLY A 373 17.66 -2.76 -18.60
CA GLY A 373 16.58 -2.73 -17.62
C GLY A 373 16.32 -1.37 -16.96
N LYS A 374 17.03 -0.30 -17.32
CA LYS A 374 16.79 1.04 -16.74
C LYS A 374 15.60 1.72 -17.41
N LEU A 375 14.66 2.19 -16.61
CA LEU A 375 13.59 3.10 -17.05
C LEU A 375 14.08 4.55 -16.88
N HIS A 376 13.95 5.37 -17.91
CA HIS A 376 14.39 6.77 -17.93
C HIS A 376 13.20 7.70 -18.18
N PRO A 377 12.99 8.77 -17.39
CA PRO A 377 11.95 9.76 -17.66
C PRO A 377 12.42 10.74 -18.75
N ILE A 378 11.69 10.78 -19.87
CA ILE A 378 11.97 11.66 -21.02
C ILE A 378 11.33 13.03 -20.84
N ALA A 379 10.02 13.06 -20.56
CA ALA A 379 9.23 14.28 -20.58
C ALA A 379 8.02 14.18 -19.65
N ILE A 380 7.57 15.33 -19.15
CA ILE A 380 6.37 15.44 -18.31
C ILE A 380 5.55 16.63 -18.81
N CYS A 381 4.32 16.35 -19.24
CA CYS A 381 3.24 17.31 -19.33
C CYS A 381 2.66 17.45 -17.92
N ILE A 382 2.92 18.57 -17.23
CA ILE A 382 2.68 18.68 -15.78
C ILE A 382 1.19 18.67 -15.39
N ASP A 383 0.32 19.13 -16.31
CA ASP A 383 -1.13 19.08 -16.18
C ASP A 383 -1.75 19.07 -17.59
N HIS A 384 -2.37 17.97 -17.99
CA HIS A 384 -2.88 17.80 -19.35
C HIS A 384 -4.26 18.45 -19.51
N LYS A 385 -4.27 19.63 -20.15
CA LYS A 385 -5.46 20.46 -20.38
C LYS A 385 -6.19 20.11 -21.69
N GLY A 386 -6.48 18.81 -21.85
CA GLY A 386 -7.19 18.22 -23.00
C GLY A 386 -6.38 18.06 -24.29
N PHE A 387 -5.40 18.93 -24.52
CA PHE A 387 -4.46 18.90 -25.65
C PHE A 387 -3.07 19.27 -25.16
N ILE A 388 -2.02 18.62 -25.66
CA ILE A 388 -0.65 18.89 -25.20
C ILE A 388 -0.19 20.31 -25.55
N GLU A 389 -0.69 20.88 -26.65
CA GLU A 389 -0.41 22.25 -27.09
C GLU A 389 -1.11 23.32 -26.22
N LYS A 390 -2.06 22.92 -25.36
CA LYS A 390 -2.68 23.76 -24.32
C LYS A 390 -2.08 23.52 -22.92
N SER A 391 -1.05 22.69 -22.84
CA SER A 391 -0.49 22.17 -21.59
C SER A 391 0.98 22.53 -21.45
N VAL A 392 1.50 22.60 -20.23
CA VAL A 392 2.93 22.84 -19.99
C VAL A 392 3.68 21.52 -20.02
N THR A 393 4.53 21.33 -21.03
CA THR A 393 5.36 20.12 -21.19
C THR A 393 6.84 20.48 -21.16
N ILE A 394 7.58 19.85 -20.23
CA ILE A 394 9.02 19.97 -20.09
C ILE A 394 9.70 18.63 -20.41
N PHE A 395 10.90 18.70 -20.99
CA PHE A 395 11.74 17.55 -21.29
C PHE A 395 12.98 17.53 -20.40
N ASN A 396 13.42 16.34 -20.03
CA ASN A 396 14.61 16.11 -19.20
C ASN A 396 15.87 16.64 -19.90
N HIS A 397 16.77 17.30 -19.17
CA HIS A 397 18.08 17.69 -19.72
C HIS A 397 18.99 16.48 -20.03
N ARG A 398 18.74 15.34 -19.37
CA ARG A 398 19.44 14.06 -19.56
C ARG A 398 18.71 13.21 -20.59
N LEU A 399 19.38 12.86 -21.69
CA LEU A 399 18.85 12.00 -22.76
C LEU A 399 18.86 10.51 -22.37
N SER A 400 19.71 10.10 -21.43
CA SER A 400 19.86 8.69 -21.04
C SER A 400 20.19 8.50 -19.55
N PRO A 401 19.97 7.28 -19.00
CA PRO A 401 20.40 6.93 -17.65
C PRO A 401 21.91 7.04 -17.40
N SER A 402 22.73 6.99 -18.45
CA SER A 402 24.20 7.13 -18.37
C SER A 402 24.69 8.59 -18.40
N ASP A 403 23.81 9.56 -18.66
CA ASP A 403 24.16 10.98 -18.61
C ASP A 403 24.43 11.41 -17.17
N SER A 404 25.27 12.43 -16.96
CA SER A 404 25.66 12.86 -15.60
C SER A 404 24.46 13.25 -14.74
N THR A 405 24.40 12.70 -13.53
CA THR A 405 23.36 12.99 -12.52
C THR A 405 23.63 14.26 -11.71
N SER A 406 24.79 14.90 -11.90
CA SER A 406 25.30 15.98 -11.05
C SER A 406 24.42 17.24 -11.01
N GLY A 407 23.64 17.50 -12.06
CA GLY A 407 22.70 18.63 -12.11
C GLY A 407 21.36 18.36 -11.43
N GLU A 408 20.98 17.09 -11.18
CA GLU A 408 19.59 16.72 -10.84
C GLU A 408 19.08 17.31 -9.52
N LYS A 409 19.97 17.70 -8.59
CA LYS A 409 19.57 18.36 -7.34
C LYS A 409 19.09 19.80 -7.58
N GLU A 410 19.71 20.50 -8.52
CA GLU A 410 19.48 21.92 -8.80
C GLU A 410 18.61 22.17 -10.04
N ASP A 411 18.14 21.11 -10.70
CA ASP A 411 17.18 21.18 -11.81
C ASP A 411 15.75 21.39 -11.29
N TRP A 412 15.52 22.56 -10.68
CA TRP A 412 14.27 22.90 -10.01
C TRP A 412 13.02 22.82 -10.91
N PRO A 413 13.04 23.25 -12.20
CA PRO A 413 11.93 23.04 -13.13
C PRO A 413 11.60 21.56 -13.34
N TRP A 414 12.61 20.70 -13.54
CA TRP A 414 12.41 19.27 -13.75
C TRP A 414 11.99 18.54 -12.47
N ARG A 415 12.53 18.93 -11.31
CA ARG A 415 12.08 18.43 -10.00
C ARG A 415 10.62 18.79 -9.73
N TYR A 416 10.20 20.01 -10.04
CA TYR A 416 8.80 20.43 -9.94
C TYR A 416 7.87 19.61 -10.86
N ALA A 417 8.30 19.34 -12.10
CA ALA A 417 7.53 18.50 -13.01
C ALA A 417 7.41 17.05 -12.50
N LYS A 418 8.48 16.48 -11.94
CA LYS A 418 8.43 15.19 -11.23
C LYS A 418 7.47 15.25 -10.03
N THR A 419 7.42 16.34 -9.26
CA THR A 419 6.42 16.52 -8.19
C THR A 419 4.98 16.53 -8.72
N CYS A 420 4.70 17.18 -9.86
CA CYS A 420 3.37 17.15 -10.50
C CYS A 420 2.96 15.72 -10.92
N ALA A 421 3.90 14.95 -11.45
CA ALA A 421 3.68 13.54 -11.76
C ALA A 421 3.47 12.68 -10.48
N GLN A 422 4.18 12.97 -9.38
CA GLN A 422 3.98 12.29 -8.11
C GLN A 422 2.63 12.62 -7.43
N VAL A 423 2.12 13.86 -7.54
CA VAL A 423 0.75 14.25 -7.14
C VAL A 423 -0.28 13.46 -7.94
N THR A 424 -0.11 13.42 -9.27
CA THR A 424 -0.95 12.63 -10.17
C THR A 424 -0.96 11.15 -9.78
N ASP A 425 0.22 10.61 -9.47
CA ASP A 425 0.36 9.21 -9.07
C ASP A 425 -0.13 8.91 -7.64
N TRP A 426 -0.11 9.88 -6.72
CA TRP A 426 -0.70 9.71 -5.38
C TRP A 426 -2.23 9.61 -5.46
N MET A 427 -2.89 10.56 -6.13
CA MET A 427 -4.36 10.52 -6.26
C MET A 427 -4.85 9.30 -7.05
N ARG A 428 -4.10 8.86 -8.08
CA ARG A 428 -4.33 7.57 -8.75
C ARG A 428 -4.15 6.40 -7.81
N HIS A 429 -3.05 6.38 -7.08
CA HIS A 429 -2.68 5.25 -6.24
C HIS A 429 -3.73 5.05 -5.16
N GLU A 430 -4.06 6.06 -4.36
CA GLU A 430 -5.02 5.89 -3.27
C GLU A 430 -6.47 5.73 -3.77
N LEU A 431 -7.01 6.65 -4.56
CA LEU A 431 -8.44 6.59 -4.94
C LEU A 431 -8.74 5.47 -5.94
N THR A 432 -7.87 5.23 -6.93
CA THR A 432 -8.10 4.18 -7.93
C THR A 432 -7.46 2.86 -7.53
N VAL A 433 -6.13 2.78 -7.52
CA VAL A 433 -5.41 1.49 -7.53
C VAL A 433 -5.53 0.74 -6.21
N HIS A 434 -5.56 1.48 -5.10
CA HIS A 434 -5.73 0.95 -3.75
C HIS A 434 -7.24 0.86 -3.42
N LEU A 435 -7.88 1.95 -3.02
CA LEU A 435 -9.25 1.95 -2.51
C LEU A 435 -10.26 1.33 -3.49
N THR A 436 -10.32 1.80 -4.74
CA THR A 436 -11.34 1.28 -5.67
C THR A 436 -11.01 -0.13 -6.16
N LEU A 437 -9.79 -0.38 -6.64
CA LEU A 437 -9.44 -1.62 -7.33
C LEU A 437 -9.03 -2.79 -6.42
N SER A 438 -8.76 -2.58 -5.12
CA SER A 438 -8.78 -3.66 -4.12
C SER A 438 -10.06 -3.65 -3.28
N HIS A 439 -10.24 -2.66 -2.40
CA HIS A 439 -11.29 -2.70 -1.37
C HIS A 439 -12.71 -2.76 -1.95
N LEU A 440 -13.06 -1.82 -2.84
CA LEU A 440 -14.45 -1.66 -3.30
C LEU A 440 -14.85 -2.70 -4.36
N VAL A 441 -13.93 -3.09 -5.25
CA VAL A 441 -14.13 -4.22 -6.18
C VAL A 441 -14.32 -5.54 -5.40
N GLU A 442 -13.44 -5.84 -4.44
CA GLU A 442 -13.53 -7.12 -3.71
C GLU A 442 -14.76 -7.17 -2.81
N GLU A 443 -15.12 -6.09 -2.10
CA GLU A 443 -16.36 -6.03 -1.30
C GLU A 443 -17.62 -6.31 -2.12
N ALA A 444 -17.71 -5.75 -3.32
CA ALA A 444 -18.87 -5.97 -4.18
C ALA A 444 -18.97 -7.46 -4.60
N ILE A 445 -17.84 -8.14 -4.77
CA ILE A 445 -17.75 -9.59 -4.99
C ILE A 445 -18.09 -10.37 -3.71
N ILE A 446 -17.64 -9.94 -2.53
CA ILE A 446 -17.97 -10.57 -1.23
C ILE A 446 -19.49 -10.53 -0.99
N VAL A 447 -20.13 -9.38 -1.25
CA VAL A 447 -21.58 -9.19 -1.12
C VAL A 447 -22.32 -10.04 -2.15
N ALA A 448 -21.93 -10.02 -3.43
CA ALA A 448 -22.52 -10.89 -4.45
C ALA A 448 -22.40 -12.37 -4.07
N THR A 449 -21.23 -12.83 -3.62
CA THR A 449 -20.97 -14.23 -3.26
C THR A 449 -21.85 -14.68 -2.11
N ASN A 450 -21.96 -13.90 -1.03
CA ASN A 450 -22.83 -14.24 0.09
C ASN A 450 -24.31 -14.33 -0.33
N ARG A 451 -24.74 -13.51 -1.30
CA ARG A 451 -26.12 -13.49 -1.79
C ARG A 451 -26.47 -14.65 -2.74
N THR A 452 -25.47 -15.31 -3.34
CA THR A 452 -25.70 -16.34 -4.37
C THR A 452 -25.09 -17.71 -4.09
N ILE A 453 -24.01 -17.80 -3.31
CA ILE A 453 -23.28 -19.04 -3.04
C ILE A 453 -23.49 -19.49 -1.58
N PRO A 454 -24.07 -20.68 -1.31
CA PRO A 454 -24.20 -21.24 0.03
C PRO A 454 -22.86 -21.41 0.76
N MET A 455 -22.85 -21.23 2.08
CA MET A 455 -21.63 -21.32 2.90
C MET A 455 -20.87 -22.65 2.81
N ASP A 456 -21.51 -23.76 2.47
CA ASP A 456 -20.91 -25.09 2.29
C ASP A 456 -20.42 -25.38 0.87
N HIS A 457 -20.74 -24.52 -0.10
CA HIS A 457 -20.33 -24.65 -1.49
C HIS A 457 -18.79 -24.55 -1.67
N PRO A 458 -18.16 -25.30 -2.60
CA PRO A 458 -16.71 -25.30 -2.77
C PRO A 458 -16.10 -23.93 -3.07
N VAL A 459 -16.80 -23.07 -3.83
CA VAL A 459 -16.33 -21.71 -4.16
C VAL A 459 -16.30 -20.82 -2.91
N TYR A 460 -17.37 -20.80 -2.11
CA TYR A 460 -17.42 -20.05 -0.85
C TYR A 460 -16.32 -20.52 0.11
N ARG A 461 -16.16 -21.84 0.28
CA ARG A 461 -15.16 -22.43 1.17
C ARG A 461 -13.71 -22.13 0.76
N LEU A 462 -13.47 -21.84 -0.51
CA LEU A 462 -12.15 -21.48 -1.04
C LEU A 462 -11.89 -19.97 -0.96
N LEU A 463 -12.91 -19.12 -1.12
CA LEU A 463 -12.78 -17.66 -1.07
C LEU A 463 -12.85 -17.07 0.34
N PHE A 464 -13.74 -17.57 1.21
CA PHE A 464 -13.99 -17.01 2.55
C PHE A 464 -12.74 -16.73 3.43
N PRO A 465 -11.66 -17.56 3.42
CA PRO A 465 -10.43 -17.24 4.17
C PRO A 465 -9.73 -15.94 3.73
N HIS A 466 -10.00 -15.47 2.51
CA HIS A 466 -9.38 -14.30 1.90
C HIS A 466 -10.18 -13.00 2.12
N TRP A 467 -11.28 -13.07 2.89
CA TRP A 467 -12.19 -11.94 3.13
C TRP A 467 -12.31 -11.53 4.60
N TYR A 468 -11.42 -12.06 5.45
CA TYR A 468 -11.41 -11.78 6.88
C TYR A 468 -11.11 -10.30 7.17
N LYS A 469 -12.03 -9.64 7.90
CA LYS A 469 -12.12 -8.21 8.26
C LYS A 469 -12.47 -7.23 7.13
N THR A 470 -12.48 -7.66 5.87
CA THR A 470 -12.52 -6.74 4.72
C THR A 470 -13.79 -5.88 4.71
N LEU A 471 -14.92 -6.39 5.21
CA LEU A 471 -16.19 -5.64 5.16
C LEU A 471 -16.29 -4.56 6.25
N SER A 472 -15.89 -4.86 7.49
CA SER A 472 -15.88 -3.89 8.59
C SER A 472 -14.84 -2.78 8.39
N LEU A 473 -13.66 -3.11 7.86
CA LEU A 473 -12.63 -2.14 7.51
C LEU A 473 -13.10 -1.18 6.41
N ASN A 474 -13.69 -1.69 5.33
CA ASN A 474 -14.21 -0.84 4.27
C ASN A 474 -15.35 0.07 4.75
N ALA A 475 -16.21 -0.42 5.65
CA ALA A 475 -17.26 0.39 6.27
C ALA A 475 -16.68 1.50 7.16
N ALA A 476 -15.64 1.20 7.95
CA ALA A 476 -14.88 2.19 8.72
C ALA A 476 -14.23 3.26 7.83
N ALA A 477 -13.58 2.86 6.74
CA ALA A 477 -12.91 3.76 5.81
C ALA A 477 -13.91 4.69 5.09
N ARG A 478 -15.09 4.18 4.67
CA ARG A 478 -16.17 5.00 4.09
C ARG A 478 -16.75 5.99 5.09
N ALA A 479 -17.00 5.57 6.33
CA ALA A 479 -17.57 6.45 7.35
C ALA A 479 -16.56 7.50 7.86
N SER A 480 -15.26 7.24 7.78
CA SER A 480 -14.24 8.09 8.40
C SER A 480 -13.10 8.50 7.48
N LEU A 481 -12.14 7.62 7.20
CA LEU A 481 -10.87 7.95 6.55
C LEU A 481 -11.04 8.71 5.22
N VAL A 482 -11.98 8.28 4.38
CA VAL A 482 -12.20 8.91 3.06
C VAL A 482 -12.77 10.33 3.19
N PRO A 483 -13.94 10.58 3.80
CA PRO A 483 -14.50 11.93 3.92
C PRO A 483 -13.70 12.86 4.86
N GLN A 484 -13.06 12.32 5.91
CA GLN A 484 -12.38 13.15 6.93
C GLN A 484 -10.88 13.36 6.70
N VAL A 485 -10.23 12.57 5.84
CA VAL A 485 -8.78 12.68 5.58
C VAL A 485 -8.43 12.67 4.09
N ILE A 486 -8.86 11.66 3.32
CA ILE A 486 -8.42 11.51 1.91
C ILE A 486 -8.96 12.65 1.03
N VAL A 487 -10.26 12.96 1.16
CA VAL A 487 -10.93 14.07 0.47
C VAL A 487 -10.31 15.43 0.83
N ASP A 488 -9.69 15.53 2.01
CA ASP A 488 -9.02 16.76 2.44
C ASP A 488 -7.68 16.98 1.72
N LEU A 489 -6.92 15.89 1.54
CA LEU A 489 -5.58 15.90 0.97
C LEU A 489 -5.53 16.13 -0.54
N VAL A 490 -6.49 15.61 -1.32
CA VAL A 490 -6.40 15.45 -2.78
C VAL A 490 -6.42 16.75 -3.62
N GLY A 491 -6.80 17.90 -3.07
CA GLY A 491 -6.87 19.15 -3.85
C GLY A 491 -7.98 19.19 -4.92
N ILE A 492 -9.01 18.36 -4.74
CA ILE A 492 -10.30 18.37 -5.46
C ILE A 492 -11.44 18.34 -4.44
N SER A 493 -12.63 18.76 -4.87
CA SER A 493 -13.84 18.76 -4.02
C SER A 493 -14.34 17.33 -3.73
N PRO A 494 -15.14 17.13 -2.66
CA PRO A 494 -15.69 15.80 -2.33
C PRO A 494 -16.41 15.13 -3.51
N ALA A 495 -17.29 15.87 -4.19
CA ALA A 495 -18.03 15.36 -5.35
C ALA A 495 -17.12 14.94 -6.52
N GLN A 496 -16.02 15.67 -6.75
CA GLN A 496 -15.00 15.29 -7.75
C GLN A 496 -14.26 14.00 -7.33
N ALA A 497 -13.94 13.83 -6.04
CA ALA A 497 -13.29 12.62 -5.52
C ALA A 497 -14.20 11.37 -5.62
N TYR A 498 -15.48 11.50 -5.27
CA TYR A 498 -16.47 10.44 -5.44
C TYR A 498 -16.68 10.09 -6.92
N SER A 499 -16.80 11.09 -7.80
CA SER A 499 -16.81 10.88 -9.26
C SER A 499 -15.55 10.16 -9.77
N PHE A 500 -14.38 10.46 -9.22
CA PHE A 500 -13.11 9.82 -9.61
C PHE A 500 -13.08 8.33 -9.25
N MET A 501 -13.58 7.94 -8.07
CA MET A 501 -13.77 6.53 -7.69
C MET A 501 -14.84 5.84 -8.55
N HIS A 502 -15.96 6.52 -8.85
CA HIS A 502 -16.97 6.01 -9.77
C HIS A 502 -16.40 5.77 -11.17
N HIS A 503 -15.51 6.63 -11.67
CA HIS A 503 -14.84 6.42 -12.94
C HIS A 503 -13.95 5.18 -12.92
N ALA A 504 -13.14 5.00 -11.88
CA ALA A 504 -12.29 3.83 -11.70
C ALA A 504 -13.10 2.52 -11.65
N TYR A 505 -14.22 2.51 -10.92
CA TYR A 505 -15.07 1.33 -10.77
C TYR A 505 -15.83 1.00 -12.08
N ASN A 506 -16.53 1.98 -12.66
CA ASN A 506 -17.35 1.78 -13.86
C ASN A 506 -16.54 1.48 -15.13
N THR A 507 -15.22 1.72 -15.11
CA THR A 507 -14.31 1.37 -16.22
C THR A 507 -13.44 0.14 -15.92
N TYR A 508 -13.67 -0.54 -14.79
CA TYR A 508 -12.89 -1.71 -14.41
C TYR A 508 -13.19 -2.93 -15.31
N ASP A 509 -12.12 -3.49 -15.85
CA ASP A 509 -12.13 -4.67 -16.71
C ASP A 509 -11.58 -5.86 -15.91
N PHE A 510 -12.45 -6.63 -15.25
CA PHE A 510 -12.09 -7.73 -14.36
C PHE A 510 -11.23 -8.79 -15.08
N VAL A 511 -11.69 -9.26 -16.25
CA VAL A 511 -10.98 -10.27 -17.06
C VAL A 511 -9.69 -9.72 -17.67
N GLY A 512 -9.69 -8.48 -18.17
CA GLY A 512 -8.48 -7.85 -18.68
C GLY A 512 -7.47 -7.46 -17.60
N SER A 513 -7.87 -7.46 -16.32
CA SER A 513 -7.01 -7.21 -15.16
C SER A 513 -6.45 -8.49 -14.52
N TYR A 514 -6.80 -9.68 -15.02
CA TYR A 514 -6.07 -10.92 -14.71
C TYR A 514 -4.58 -10.70 -15.02
N VAL A 515 -3.68 -11.09 -14.12
CA VAL A 515 -2.25 -10.71 -14.18
C VAL A 515 -1.57 -10.92 -15.56
N PRO A 516 -1.76 -12.05 -16.27
CA PRO A 516 -1.18 -12.23 -17.61
C PRO A 516 -1.83 -11.32 -18.67
N ASN A 517 -3.13 -11.07 -18.56
CA ASN A 517 -3.87 -10.20 -19.47
C ASN A 517 -3.47 -8.73 -19.28
N ASP A 518 -3.34 -8.29 -18.03
CA ASP A 518 -2.94 -6.92 -17.69
C ASP A 518 -1.53 -6.60 -18.18
N LEU A 519 -0.54 -7.46 -17.88
CA LEU A 519 0.83 -7.29 -18.36
C LEU A 519 0.87 -7.16 -19.89
N LYS A 520 0.15 -8.06 -20.60
CA LYS A 520 0.03 -8.02 -22.06
C LYS A 520 -0.65 -6.75 -22.58
N ARG A 521 -1.75 -6.33 -21.95
CA ARG A 521 -2.52 -5.11 -22.26
C ARG A 521 -1.66 -3.86 -22.12
N ARG A 522 -0.85 -3.80 -21.06
CA ARG A 522 0.11 -2.71 -20.80
C ARG A 522 1.40 -2.81 -21.61
N GLY A 523 1.59 -3.88 -22.37
CA GLY A 523 2.67 -4.04 -23.35
C GLY A 523 3.91 -4.81 -22.87
N PHE A 524 3.86 -5.38 -21.66
CA PHE A 524 4.88 -6.25 -21.08
C PHE A 524 4.66 -7.73 -21.45
N PRO A 525 5.69 -8.59 -21.31
CA PRO A 525 5.52 -10.04 -21.45
C PRO A 525 4.55 -10.62 -20.41
N SER A 526 3.74 -11.59 -20.83
CA SER A 526 2.72 -12.24 -20.00
C SER A 526 3.09 -13.64 -19.53
N THR A 527 4.34 -14.06 -19.70
CA THR A 527 4.87 -15.33 -19.18
C THR A 527 6.10 -15.10 -18.30
N VAL A 528 6.26 -15.95 -17.29
CA VAL A 528 7.37 -15.82 -16.32
C VAL A 528 8.72 -15.98 -17.00
N ASP A 529 8.83 -16.95 -17.91
CA ASP A 529 10.03 -17.23 -18.70
C ASP A 529 10.48 -16.03 -19.55
N GLU A 530 9.56 -15.28 -20.16
CA GLU A 530 9.91 -14.10 -20.97
C GLU A 530 10.39 -12.93 -20.09
N LEU A 531 9.77 -12.71 -18.93
CA LEU A 531 10.19 -11.67 -17.98
C LEU A 531 11.56 -11.98 -17.35
N GLU A 532 11.87 -13.25 -17.09
CA GLU A 532 13.14 -13.64 -16.47
C GLU A 532 14.31 -13.72 -17.46
N LYS A 533 14.08 -14.24 -18.67
CA LYS A 533 15.15 -14.39 -19.68
C LYS A 533 15.54 -13.09 -20.37
N ASN A 534 14.70 -12.05 -20.30
CA ASN A 534 14.96 -10.76 -20.93
C ASN A 534 15.53 -9.73 -19.91
N PRO A 535 16.77 -9.24 -20.08
CA PRO A 535 17.38 -8.26 -19.17
C PRO A 535 16.64 -6.91 -19.13
N ARG A 536 15.89 -6.55 -20.18
CA ARG A 536 15.04 -5.34 -20.26
C ARG A 536 14.03 -5.26 -19.09
N TYR A 537 13.67 -6.37 -18.45
CA TYR A 537 12.73 -6.40 -17.32
C TYR A 537 13.38 -6.77 -15.96
N LYS A 538 14.71 -6.71 -15.84
CA LYS A 538 15.39 -7.08 -14.58
C LYS A 538 14.98 -6.21 -13.39
N ASN A 539 14.74 -4.91 -13.62
CA ASN A 539 14.33 -3.94 -12.61
C ASN A 539 12.79 -3.85 -12.42
N TYR A 540 12.01 -4.79 -12.98
CA TYR A 540 10.55 -4.88 -12.78
C TYR A 540 10.16 -6.15 -11.99
N PRO A 541 10.61 -6.29 -10.72
CA PRO A 541 10.32 -7.47 -9.90
C PRO A 541 8.83 -7.60 -9.56
N TYR A 542 8.03 -6.52 -9.55
CA TYR A 542 6.57 -6.63 -9.43
C TYR A 542 6.00 -7.59 -10.47
N ALA A 543 6.24 -7.34 -11.76
CA ALA A 543 5.70 -8.16 -12.85
C ALA A 543 6.14 -9.63 -12.75
N LYS A 544 7.41 -9.88 -12.39
CA LYS A 544 7.94 -11.24 -12.19
C LYS A 544 7.27 -11.95 -11.02
N ASN A 545 7.18 -11.26 -9.87
CA ASN A 545 6.72 -11.86 -8.62
C ASN A 545 5.20 -12.07 -8.62
N VAL A 546 4.44 -11.09 -9.13
CA VAL A 546 2.98 -11.16 -9.21
C VAL A 546 2.51 -12.24 -10.20
N LEU A 547 3.20 -12.43 -11.32
CA LEU A 547 2.90 -13.49 -12.29
C LEU A 547 3.30 -14.88 -11.76
N GLY A 548 4.36 -14.96 -10.96
CA GLY A 548 4.70 -16.17 -10.19
C GLY A 548 3.59 -16.56 -9.20
N LEU A 549 3.14 -15.61 -8.39
CA LEU A 549 2.01 -15.80 -7.47
C LEU A 549 0.72 -16.18 -8.19
N TRP A 550 0.36 -15.48 -9.27
CA TRP A 550 -0.80 -15.82 -10.12
C TRP A 550 -0.74 -17.27 -10.59
N THR A 551 0.41 -17.72 -11.08
CA THR A 551 0.58 -19.08 -11.62
C THR A 551 0.41 -20.15 -10.54
N THR A 552 1.02 -19.97 -9.35
CA THR A 552 0.86 -20.89 -8.21
C THR A 552 -0.56 -20.87 -7.63
N LEU A 553 -1.17 -19.69 -7.47
CA LEU A 553 -2.55 -19.57 -6.98
C LEU A 553 -3.54 -20.21 -7.95
N ARG A 554 -3.38 -20.01 -9.27
CA ARG A 554 -4.21 -20.66 -10.31
C ARG A 554 -4.10 -22.19 -10.26
N ALA A 555 -2.89 -22.73 -10.08
CA ALA A 555 -2.67 -24.17 -9.96
C ALA A 555 -3.33 -24.75 -8.71
N TYR A 556 -3.23 -24.06 -7.57
CA TYR A 556 -3.90 -24.40 -6.33
C TYR A 556 -5.43 -24.37 -6.44
N VAL A 557 -5.99 -23.26 -6.96
CA VAL A 557 -7.44 -23.07 -7.18
C VAL A 557 -8.00 -24.13 -8.13
N SER A 558 -7.31 -24.42 -9.24
CA SER A 558 -7.64 -25.52 -10.17
C SER A 558 -7.69 -26.87 -9.46
N SER A 559 -6.69 -27.16 -8.64
CA SER A 559 -6.62 -28.42 -7.90
C SER A 559 -7.75 -28.56 -6.87
N MET A 560 -8.06 -27.49 -6.13
CA MET A 560 -9.14 -27.47 -5.13
C MET A 560 -10.53 -27.59 -5.77
N LEU A 561 -10.83 -26.82 -6.82
CA LEU A 561 -12.14 -26.82 -7.46
C LEU A 561 -12.43 -28.14 -8.19
N ARG A 562 -11.42 -28.76 -8.82
CA ARG A 562 -11.57 -30.07 -9.51
C ARG A 562 -11.89 -31.24 -8.57
N LEU A 563 -11.79 -31.07 -7.24
CA LEU A 563 -12.34 -32.01 -6.24
C LEU A 563 -13.88 -32.01 -6.13
N SER A 564 -14.55 -31.10 -6.84
CA SER A 564 -16.01 -30.96 -6.86
C SER A 564 -16.55 -30.75 -8.29
N PHE A 565 -15.77 -30.10 -9.15
CA PHE A 565 -16.11 -29.79 -10.54
C PHE A 565 -15.11 -30.44 -11.52
N PRO A 566 -15.27 -31.74 -11.85
CA PRO A 566 -14.33 -32.46 -12.70
C PRO A 566 -14.43 -32.08 -14.19
N THR A 567 -15.49 -31.42 -14.62
CA THR A 567 -15.78 -31.10 -16.05
C THR A 567 -16.46 -29.75 -16.22
N ASP A 568 -16.37 -29.15 -17.41
CA ASP A 568 -17.11 -27.92 -17.75
C ASP A 568 -18.63 -28.09 -17.56
N ALA A 569 -19.18 -29.25 -17.93
CA ALA A 569 -20.59 -29.58 -17.73
C ALA A 569 -21.01 -29.52 -16.25
N SER A 570 -20.12 -29.85 -15.31
CA SER A 570 -20.39 -29.71 -13.87
C SER A 570 -20.36 -28.26 -13.36
N VAL A 571 -19.75 -27.33 -14.11
CA VAL A 571 -19.72 -25.89 -13.80
C VAL A 571 -20.90 -25.17 -14.47
N ALA A 572 -21.16 -25.45 -15.74
CA ALA A 572 -22.31 -24.94 -16.48
C ALA A 572 -23.66 -25.40 -15.85
N GLY A 573 -23.68 -26.60 -15.25
CA GLY A 573 -24.83 -27.12 -14.51
C GLY A 573 -25.00 -26.60 -13.08
N ASP A 574 -24.02 -25.88 -12.52
CA ASP A 574 -24.11 -25.35 -11.16
C ASP A 574 -24.86 -24.01 -11.14
N LYS A 575 -26.10 -24.04 -10.64
CA LYS A 575 -26.96 -22.85 -10.59
C LYS A 575 -26.35 -21.71 -9.76
N TYR A 576 -25.65 -22.00 -8.67
CA TYR A 576 -25.09 -20.96 -7.79
C TYR A 576 -23.99 -20.19 -8.49
N ILE A 577 -23.13 -20.88 -9.26
CA ILE A 577 -22.12 -20.23 -10.11
C ILE A 577 -22.77 -19.36 -11.20
N GLN A 578 -23.87 -19.80 -11.81
CA GLN A 578 -24.60 -19.00 -12.81
C GLN A 578 -25.34 -17.79 -12.20
N ASP A 579 -25.84 -17.92 -10.97
CA ASP A 579 -26.45 -16.82 -10.22
C ASP A 579 -25.38 -15.80 -9.80
N TRP A 580 -24.23 -16.27 -9.30
CA TRP A 580 -23.10 -15.44 -8.86
C TRP A 580 -22.53 -14.58 -9.96
N ALA A 581 -22.18 -15.18 -11.11
CA ALA A 581 -21.66 -14.42 -12.24
C ALA A 581 -22.65 -13.33 -12.70
N ARG A 582 -23.95 -13.62 -12.68
CA ARG A 582 -25.01 -12.64 -13.01
C ARG A 582 -25.12 -11.53 -11.97
N GLU A 583 -25.09 -11.86 -10.68
CA GLU A 583 -25.18 -10.89 -9.59
C GLU A 583 -23.98 -9.93 -9.61
N VAL A 584 -22.77 -10.43 -9.88
CA VAL A 584 -21.58 -9.58 -10.06
C VAL A 584 -21.69 -8.70 -11.31
N GLN A 585 -22.18 -9.25 -12.43
CA GLN A 585 -22.38 -8.50 -13.68
C GLN A 585 -23.45 -7.40 -13.58
N THR A 586 -24.43 -7.53 -12.67
CA THR A 586 -25.62 -6.66 -12.61
C THR A 586 -25.72 -5.90 -11.29
N SER A 587 -26.08 -6.57 -10.20
CA SER A 587 -26.24 -5.96 -8.87
C SER A 587 -24.94 -5.34 -8.32
N ALA A 588 -23.78 -5.90 -8.69
CA ALA A 588 -22.46 -5.35 -8.38
C ALA A 588 -21.85 -4.51 -9.53
N PHE A 589 -22.61 -4.19 -10.57
CA PHE A 589 -22.22 -3.27 -11.67
C PHE A 589 -20.87 -3.58 -12.36
N MET A 590 -20.38 -4.82 -12.36
CA MET A 590 -19.13 -5.23 -13.02
C MET A 590 -19.41 -6.10 -14.27
N PRO A 591 -19.89 -5.52 -15.39
CA PRO A 591 -20.25 -6.27 -16.60
C PRO A 591 -19.06 -6.95 -17.30
N SER A 592 -17.82 -6.62 -16.91
CA SER A 592 -16.58 -7.27 -17.35
C SER A 592 -16.29 -8.60 -16.62
N PHE A 593 -17.03 -8.93 -15.56
CA PHE A 593 -16.92 -10.21 -14.87
C PHE A 593 -17.38 -11.37 -15.79
N PRO A 594 -16.69 -12.53 -15.83
CA PRO A 594 -16.96 -13.56 -16.83
C PRO A 594 -18.30 -14.28 -16.62
N THR A 595 -18.96 -14.66 -17.72
CA THR A 595 -20.01 -15.69 -17.67
C THR A 595 -19.33 -17.07 -17.60
N ILE A 596 -19.44 -17.71 -16.44
CA ILE A 596 -18.64 -18.90 -16.10
C ILE A 596 -19.32 -20.18 -16.62
N GLN A 597 -18.83 -20.71 -17.75
CA GLN A 597 -19.30 -21.98 -18.35
C GLN A 597 -18.29 -23.13 -18.29
N THR A 598 -17.03 -22.84 -17.93
CA THR A 598 -15.93 -23.82 -17.92
C THR A 598 -15.20 -23.82 -16.59
N ILE A 599 -14.53 -24.93 -16.27
CA ILE A 599 -13.71 -25.04 -15.07
C ILE A 599 -12.56 -24.04 -15.08
N ASP A 600 -11.94 -23.78 -16.25
CA ASP A 600 -10.86 -22.80 -16.33
C ASP A 600 -11.36 -21.35 -16.16
N ALA A 601 -12.56 -21.00 -16.63
CA ALA A 601 -13.17 -19.69 -16.37
C ALA A 601 -13.51 -19.50 -14.87
N LEU A 602 -13.99 -20.56 -14.20
CA LEU A 602 -14.23 -20.54 -12.75
C LEU A 602 -12.91 -20.38 -11.98
N VAL A 603 -11.87 -21.13 -12.39
CA VAL A 603 -10.54 -21.06 -11.80
C VAL A 603 -9.94 -19.68 -11.96
N ASP A 604 -10.02 -19.05 -13.13
CA ASP A 604 -9.48 -17.70 -13.35
C ASP A 604 -10.23 -16.64 -12.52
N ALA A 605 -11.57 -16.71 -12.45
CA ALA A 605 -12.36 -15.78 -11.63
C ALA A 605 -12.04 -15.91 -10.13
N VAL A 606 -11.99 -17.14 -9.60
CA VAL A 606 -11.64 -17.39 -8.19
C VAL A 606 -10.17 -17.03 -7.90
N THR A 607 -9.26 -17.26 -8.85
CA THR A 607 -7.85 -16.83 -8.75
C THR A 607 -7.77 -15.30 -8.71
N MET A 608 -8.61 -14.59 -9.45
CA MET A 608 -8.62 -13.13 -9.45
C MET A 608 -9.08 -12.53 -8.13
N CYS A 609 -10.13 -13.06 -7.49
CA CYS A 609 -10.57 -12.61 -6.16
C CYS A 609 -9.42 -12.77 -5.12
N ILE A 610 -8.82 -13.97 -5.07
CA ILE A 610 -7.66 -14.24 -4.19
C ILE A 610 -6.45 -13.36 -4.58
N HIS A 611 -6.26 -13.05 -5.86
CA HIS A 611 -5.22 -12.13 -6.31
C HIS A 611 -5.45 -10.69 -5.80
N ILE A 612 -6.67 -10.18 -5.90
CA ILE A 612 -7.08 -8.85 -5.44
C ILE A 612 -6.87 -8.74 -3.93
N ALA A 613 -7.47 -9.67 -3.17
CA ALA A 613 -7.49 -9.63 -1.71
C ALA A 613 -6.11 -9.81 -1.04
N ALA A 614 -5.17 -10.51 -1.68
CA ALA A 614 -3.88 -10.87 -1.09
C ALA A 614 -2.67 -10.25 -1.83
N PRO A 615 -2.13 -10.81 -2.96
CA PRO A 615 -0.98 -10.21 -3.65
C PRO A 615 -1.15 -8.77 -4.13
N PHE A 616 -2.29 -8.41 -4.72
CA PHE A 616 -2.51 -7.08 -5.30
C PHE A 616 -2.54 -6.02 -4.21
N HIS A 617 -3.41 -6.17 -3.21
CA HIS A 617 -3.47 -5.30 -2.04
C HIS A 617 -2.09 -5.17 -1.36
N SER A 618 -1.41 -6.29 -1.05
CA SER A 618 -0.08 -6.26 -0.40
C SER A 618 0.96 -5.49 -1.23
N ALA A 619 0.93 -5.60 -2.56
CA ALA A 619 1.87 -4.90 -3.44
C ALA A 619 1.63 -3.38 -3.53
N VAL A 620 0.36 -2.94 -3.50
CA VAL A 620 0.01 -1.51 -3.63
C VAL A 620 0.00 -0.79 -2.29
N ASN A 621 -0.24 -1.49 -1.18
CA ASN A 621 -0.30 -0.91 0.15
C ASN A 621 1.09 -0.88 0.85
N TYR A 622 1.81 -2.00 0.98
CA TYR A 622 2.83 -2.14 2.04
C TYR A 622 4.12 -1.29 1.88
N LEU A 623 4.30 -0.58 0.76
CA LEU A 623 5.38 0.41 0.60
C LEU A 623 4.89 1.88 0.74
N GLN A 624 3.65 2.10 1.18
CA GLN A 624 3.11 3.43 1.47
C GLN A 624 3.99 4.24 2.41
N ASN A 625 4.36 3.72 3.60
CA ASN A 625 5.27 4.44 4.51
C ASN A 625 6.61 4.78 3.84
N PHE A 626 7.16 3.84 3.06
CA PHE A 626 8.45 4.03 2.41
C PHE A 626 8.45 5.16 1.37
N TYR A 627 7.40 5.29 0.55
CA TYR A 627 7.35 6.27 -0.54
C TYR A 627 6.63 7.57 -0.19
N GLN A 628 5.67 7.55 0.73
CA GLN A 628 4.79 8.70 1.03
C GLN A 628 5.09 9.40 2.37
N ALA A 629 5.53 8.69 3.41
CA ALA A 629 5.69 9.31 4.73
C ALA A 629 6.80 10.40 4.77
N PHE A 630 7.75 10.36 3.82
CA PHE A 630 8.53 11.54 3.46
C PHE A 630 7.78 12.34 2.38
N VAL A 631 6.80 13.13 2.81
CA VAL A 631 5.74 13.75 1.98
C VAL A 631 6.28 14.46 0.74
N VAL A 632 7.46 15.09 0.83
CA VAL A 632 8.10 15.82 -0.28
C VAL A 632 8.46 14.93 -1.49
N ALA A 633 8.64 13.62 -1.30
CA ALA A 633 8.91 12.70 -2.40
C ALA A 633 7.64 12.21 -3.14
N LYS A 634 6.48 12.17 -2.47
CA LYS A 634 5.19 11.82 -3.09
C LYS A 634 4.02 12.53 -2.39
N PRO A 635 3.85 13.86 -2.60
CA PRO A 635 2.81 14.64 -1.95
C PRO A 635 1.43 14.37 -2.58
N PRO A 636 0.32 14.51 -1.83
CA PRO A 636 -1.03 14.22 -2.33
C PRO A 636 -1.61 15.30 -3.25
N SER A 637 -1.13 16.54 -3.12
CA SER A 637 -1.56 17.72 -3.88
C SER A 637 -0.45 18.77 -3.92
N LEU A 638 -0.58 19.74 -4.82
CA LEU A 638 0.26 20.93 -4.85
C LEU A 638 -0.29 21.98 -3.86
N CYS A 639 0.61 22.61 -3.11
CA CYS A 639 0.29 23.68 -2.15
C CYS A 639 0.30 25.10 -2.76
N HIS A 640 0.51 25.20 -4.08
CA HIS A 640 0.45 26.43 -4.86
C HIS A 640 -0.07 26.13 -6.27
N LEU A 641 -0.76 27.09 -6.89
CA LEU A 641 -1.22 27.02 -8.29
C LEU A 641 -0.06 26.63 -9.24
N PRO A 642 -0.25 25.65 -10.15
CA PRO A 642 0.79 25.27 -11.11
C PRO A 642 1.02 26.33 -12.20
N PRO A 643 2.25 26.41 -12.76
CA PRO A 643 2.62 27.42 -13.75
C PRO A 643 1.82 27.26 -15.05
N ALA A 644 1.40 28.38 -15.62
CA ALA A 644 0.57 28.45 -16.82
C ALA A 644 1.39 28.40 -18.13
N SER A 645 2.72 28.48 -18.06
CA SER A 645 3.59 28.42 -19.25
C SER A 645 4.91 27.69 -19.01
N LEU A 646 5.52 27.18 -20.09
CA LEU A 646 6.86 26.57 -20.05
C LEU A 646 7.95 27.61 -19.70
N ALA A 647 7.78 28.87 -20.08
CA ALA A 647 8.72 29.94 -19.73
C ALA A 647 8.72 30.23 -18.22
N GLU A 648 7.53 30.20 -17.60
CA GLU A 648 7.35 30.32 -16.15
C GLU A 648 7.95 29.12 -15.41
N LEU A 649 7.62 27.88 -15.83
CA LEU A 649 8.21 26.66 -15.26
C LEU A 649 9.75 26.66 -15.32
N ASN A 650 10.33 27.00 -16.48
CA ASN A 650 11.79 27.09 -16.65
C ASN A 650 12.43 28.19 -15.78
N SER A 651 11.64 29.14 -15.25
CA SER A 651 12.15 30.16 -14.33
C SER A 651 12.29 29.67 -12.89
N PHE A 652 11.65 28.55 -12.51
CA PHE A 652 11.57 28.06 -11.11
C PHE A 652 12.92 27.74 -10.47
N LYS A 653 12.98 27.90 -9.14
CA LYS A 653 14.11 27.69 -8.23
C LYS A 653 13.61 26.94 -6.97
N GLU A 654 14.51 26.65 -6.03
CA GLU A 654 14.17 25.92 -4.78
C GLU A 654 12.91 26.46 -4.08
N ARG A 655 12.81 27.78 -3.92
CA ARG A 655 11.67 28.45 -3.24
C ARG A 655 10.32 28.14 -3.89
N ASP A 656 10.28 27.98 -5.21
CA ASP A 656 9.04 27.84 -5.98
C ASP A 656 8.55 26.38 -5.91
N LEU A 657 9.49 25.42 -5.78
CA LEU A 657 9.17 24.04 -5.37
C LEU A 657 8.76 23.96 -3.89
N VAL A 658 9.45 24.66 -2.98
CA VAL A 658 9.09 24.71 -1.55
C VAL A 658 7.66 25.24 -1.35
N ALA A 659 7.27 26.30 -2.06
CA ALA A 659 5.92 26.86 -1.99
C ALA A 659 4.83 25.91 -2.52
N ALA A 660 5.17 25.00 -3.43
CA ALA A 660 4.24 24.01 -3.98
C ALA A 660 4.13 22.72 -3.16
N LEU A 661 4.87 22.62 -2.06
CA LEU A 661 4.89 21.48 -1.13
C LEU A 661 4.29 21.89 0.23
N PRO A 662 3.84 20.93 1.08
CA PRO A 662 3.27 21.23 2.39
C PRO A 662 4.31 21.65 3.45
N ILE A 663 5.42 22.27 3.04
CA ILE A 663 6.48 22.76 3.94
C ILE A 663 5.96 24.00 4.68
N ASN A 664 5.98 23.94 6.01
CA ASN A 664 5.28 24.85 6.94
C ASN A 664 3.73 24.84 6.82
N ARG A 665 3.12 23.78 6.28
CA ARG A 665 1.66 23.54 6.32
C ARG A 665 1.39 22.29 7.16
N GLN A 666 1.28 22.49 8.47
CA GLN A 666 1.36 21.44 9.49
C GLN A 666 0.22 20.44 9.37
N ARG A 667 -1.01 20.89 9.05
CA ARG A 667 -2.17 20.02 8.92
C ARG A 667 -2.08 19.16 7.66
N GLN A 668 -1.69 19.77 6.53
CA GLN A 668 -1.51 19.07 5.25
C GLN A 668 -0.38 18.04 5.32
N TRP A 669 0.76 18.37 5.95
CA TRP A 669 1.86 17.42 6.13
C TRP A 669 1.50 16.29 7.09
N LEU A 670 0.88 16.62 8.24
CA LEU A 670 0.47 15.63 9.22
C LEU A 670 -0.44 14.56 8.60
N LEU A 671 -1.52 14.99 7.93
CA LEU A 671 -2.45 14.06 7.30
C LEU A 671 -1.78 13.24 6.17
N ALA A 672 -0.93 13.88 5.34
CA ALA A 672 -0.21 13.20 4.27
C ALA A 672 0.82 12.17 4.77
N ALA A 673 1.42 12.39 5.94
CA ALA A 673 2.30 11.42 6.60
C ALA A 673 1.53 10.38 7.43
N GLN A 674 0.30 10.69 7.85
CA GLN A 674 -0.53 9.84 8.69
C GLN A 674 -1.32 8.79 7.90
N VAL A 675 -1.83 9.10 6.69
CA VAL A 675 -2.46 8.10 5.79
C VAL A 675 -1.58 6.85 5.59
N PRO A 676 -0.31 6.97 5.13
CA PRO A 676 0.55 5.81 4.94
C PRO A 676 0.99 5.16 6.27
N TRP A 677 0.94 5.87 7.40
CA TRP A 677 1.16 5.29 8.72
C TRP A 677 -0.02 4.42 9.16
N LEU A 678 -1.26 4.88 8.94
CA LEU A 678 -2.48 4.12 9.27
C LEU A 678 -2.63 2.87 8.42
N LEU A 679 -2.27 2.92 7.13
CA LEU A 679 -2.61 1.86 6.18
C LEU A 679 -1.53 0.78 5.99
N SER A 680 -0.25 1.06 6.25
CA SER A 680 0.86 0.21 5.76
C SER A 680 1.59 -0.65 6.82
N PHE A 681 0.88 -1.05 7.87
CA PHE A 681 1.43 -1.97 8.88
C PHE A 681 1.84 -3.32 8.25
N LYS A 682 2.98 -3.89 8.67
CA LYS A 682 3.37 -5.25 8.27
C LYS A 682 2.32 -6.24 8.77
N VAL A 683 1.92 -7.19 7.92
CA VAL A 683 1.06 -8.32 8.34
C VAL A 683 1.71 -9.16 9.45
N ASP A 684 0.92 -9.58 10.43
CA ASP A 684 1.32 -10.61 11.38
C ASP A 684 1.63 -11.93 10.66
N ASP A 685 2.65 -12.66 11.11
CA ASP A 685 3.14 -13.86 10.40
C ASP A 685 2.05 -14.95 10.29
N ASP A 686 1.07 -14.98 11.21
CA ASP A 686 -0.08 -15.89 11.19
C ASP A 686 -1.15 -15.52 10.14
N ARG A 687 -1.12 -14.33 9.55
CA ARG A 687 -2.03 -13.89 8.47
C ARG A 687 -1.38 -13.85 7.09
N SER A 688 -0.22 -14.47 6.92
CA SER A 688 0.45 -14.62 5.62
C SER A 688 -0.18 -15.72 4.74
N LEU A 689 -0.03 -15.61 3.41
CA LEU A 689 -0.38 -16.70 2.46
C LEU A 689 0.37 -18.01 2.78
N LEU A 690 1.61 -17.91 3.25
CA LEU A 690 2.39 -19.06 3.68
C LEU A 690 1.76 -19.75 4.91
N ASN A 691 1.29 -18.98 5.90
CA ASN A 691 0.58 -19.54 7.04
C ASN A 691 -0.83 -20.06 6.69
N TYR A 692 -1.52 -19.48 5.70
CA TYR A 692 -2.77 -20.04 5.17
C TYR A 692 -2.57 -21.49 4.66
N ALA A 693 -1.55 -21.71 3.81
CA ALA A 693 -1.24 -23.04 3.30
C ALA A 693 -0.83 -24.02 4.43
N ALA A 694 -0.01 -23.56 5.38
CA ALA A 694 0.39 -24.35 6.54
C ALA A 694 -0.79 -24.70 7.46
N SER A 695 -1.73 -23.77 7.67
CA SER A 695 -2.93 -23.96 8.49
C SER A 695 -3.88 -24.98 7.84
N GLN A 696 -4.12 -24.85 6.54
CA GLN A 696 -4.93 -25.82 5.80
C GLN A 696 -4.31 -27.23 5.86
N PHE A 697 -3.00 -27.37 5.62
CA PHE A 697 -2.32 -28.65 5.80
C PHE A 697 -2.49 -29.23 7.21
N ASN A 698 -2.33 -28.40 8.25
CA ASN A 698 -2.45 -28.84 9.64
C ASN A 698 -3.88 -29.25 10.05
N VAL A 699 -4.92 -28.71 9.42
CA VAL A 699 -6.32 -29.14 9.62
C VAL A 699 -6.61 -30.50 8.95
N TYR A 700 -5.94 -30.82 7.84
CA TYR A 700 -6.24 -32.02 7.05
C TYR A 700 -5.27 -33.21 7.28
N LYS A 701 -4.05 -33.00 7.80
CA LYS A 701 -3.00 -34.05 8.00
C LYS A 701 -3.45 -35.34 8.71
N TYR A 702 -4.39 -35.27 9.65
CA TYR A 702 -4.88 -36.43 10.40
C TYR A 702 -6.26 -36.92 9.96
N LYS A 703 -6.92 -36.26 9.00
CA LYS A 703 -8.17 -36.73 8.40
C LYS A 703 -7.89 -37.94 7.47
N ARG A 704 -8.93 -38.71 7.17
CA ARG A 704 -8.83 -40.04 6.51
C ARG A 704 -9.79 -40.29 5.36
N GLY A 705 -10.71 -39.36 5.06
CA GLY A 705 -11.53 -39.42 3.85
C GLY A 705 -10.71 -39.07 2.59
N GLU A 706 -11.16 -39.55 1.43
CA GLU A 706 -10.41 -39.41 0.17
C GLU A 706 -10.26 -37.93 -0.25
N LYS A 707 -11.32 -37.12 -0.08
CA LYS A 707 -11.28 -35.68 -0.40
C LYS A 707 -10.35 -34.93 0.56
N GLU A 708 -10.37 -35.29 1.83
CA GLU A 708 -9.52 -34.72 2.87
C GLU A 708 -8.03 -35.01 2.64
N ILE A 709 -7.70 -36.23 2.19
CA ILE A 709 -6.33 -36.64 1.83
C ILE A 709 -5.81 -35.79 0.65
N LYS A 710 -6.64 -35.61 -0.39
CA LYS A 710 -6.31 -34.75 -1.54
C LYS A 710 -6.15 -33.28 -1.13
N ILE A 711 -7.01 -32.73 -0.27
CA ILE A 711 -6.85 -31.35 0.24
C ILE A 711 -5.53 -31.19 1.02
N LYS A 712 -5.14 -32.17 1.85
CA LYS A 712 -3.83 -32.19 2.52
C LYS A 712 -2.67 -32.17 1.52
N GLU A 713 -2.72 -32.99 0.46
CA GLU A 713 -1.70 -32.98 -0.60
C GLU A 713 -1.63 -31.63 -1.32
N ILE A 714 -2.77 -31.06 -1.72
CA ILE A 714 -2.84 -29.75 -2.40
C ILE A 714 -2.34 -28.61 -1.49
N SER A 715 -2.60 -28.68 -0.18
CA SER A 715 -2.08 -27.72 0.82
C SER A 715 -0.57 -27.80 0.96
N GLN A 716 -0.02 -29.03 0.96
CA GLN A 716 1.42 -29.29 1.05
C GLN A 716 2.16 -28.80 -0.20
N GLU A 717 1.55 -28.99 -1.37
CA GLU A 717 2.07 -28.51 -2.65
C GLU A 717 2.08 -26.97 -2.69
N LEU A 718 0.96 -26.31 -2.33
CA LEU A 718 0.89 -24.84 -2.23
C LEU A 718 1.97 -24.30 -1.30
N TYR A 719 2.10 -24.84 -0.08
CA TYR A 719 3.12 -24.41 0.86
C TYR A 719 4.54 -24.54 0.26
N SER A 720 4.81 -25.64 -0.43
CA SER A 720 6.10 -25.91 -1.07
C SER A 720 6.40 -24.90 -2.18
N GLN A 721 5.44 -24.64 -3.07
CA GLN A 721 5.57 -23.64 -4.14
C GLN A 721 5.75 -22.22 -3.58
N LEU A 722 5.01 -21.84 -2.53
CA LEU A 722 5.20 -20.54 -1.86
C LEU A 722 6.61 -20.40 -1.25
N ARG A 723 7.17 -21.47 -0.67
CA ARG A 723 8.58 -21.49 -0.19
C ARG A 723 9.62 -21.39 -1.32
N GLU A 724 9.28 -21.78 -2.55
CA GLU A 724 10.13 -21.57 -3.72
C GLU A 724 9.99 -20.15 -4.28
N LEU A 725 8.77 -19.61 -4.32
CA LEU A 725 8.53 -18.21 -4.69
C LEU A 725 9.25 -17.23 -3.75
N GLN A 726 9.33 -17.47 -2.43
CA GLN A 726 10.15 -16.66 -1.52
C GLN A 726 11.62 -16.55 -1.99
N LYS A 727 12.25 -17.68 -2.34
CA LYS A 727 13.63 -17.71 -2.86
C LYS A 727 13.74 -16.97 -4.19
N ARG A 728 12.75 -17.17 -5.08
CA ARG A 728 12.68 -16.51 -6.39
C ARG A 728 12.57 -14.99 -6.26
N PHE A 729 11.77 -14.51 -5.32
CA PHE A 729 11.48 -13.08 -5.15
C PHE A 729 12.67 -12.37 -4.49
N TYR A 730 13.34 -13.01 -3.54
CA TYR A 730 14.66 -12.59 -3.06
C TYR A 730 15.67 -12.48 -4.22
N ASN A 731 15.78 -13.51 -5.07
CA ASN A 731 16.68 -13.48 -6.23
C ASN A 731 16.33 -12.37 -7.24
N ASN A 732 15.04 -12.16 -7.53
CA ASN A 732 14.57 -11.06 -8.39
C ASN A 732 14.90 -9.69 -7.81
N SER A 733 14.78 -9.53 -6.49
CA SER A 733 15.13 -8.30 -5.76
C SER A 733 16.64 -8.03 -5.81
N VAL A 734 17.47 -9.06 -5.59
CA VAL A 734 18.94 -8.96 -5.64
C VAL A 734 19.48 -8.78 -7.07
N ALA A 735 18.75 -9.23 -8.10
CA ALA A 735 19.14 -9.10 -9.51
C ALA A 735 18.90 -7.70 -10.12
N MET A 736 18.31 -6.76 -9.37
CA MET A 736 18.14 -5.38 -9.81
C MET A 736 19.47 -4.61 -9.88
N ASP A 737 19.50 -3.47 -10.59
CA ASP A 737 20.68 -2.62 -10.68
C ASP A 737 21.17 -2.17 -9.30
N LYS A 738 22.50 -2.11 -9.11
CA LYS A 738 23.14 -1.73 -7.84
C LYS A 738 22.51 -0.47 -7.24
N GLY A 739 22.10 -0.57 -5.97
CA GLY A 739 21.46 0.52 -5.24
C GLY A 739 19.95 0.69 -5.46
N SER A 740 19.28 -0.24 -6.15
CA SER A 740 17.80 -0.29 -6.19
C SER A 740 17.23 -0.55 -4.79
N ILE A 741 16.01 -0.09 -4.54
CA ILE A 741 15.29 -0.36 -3.28
C ILE A 741 14.86 -1.83 -3.28
N PRO A 742 15.16 -2.66 -2.26
CA PRO A 742 14.77 -4.08 -2.25
C PRO A 742 13.25 -4.27 -2.31
N TYR A 743 12.79 -5.13 -3.23
CA TYR A 743 11.36 -5.33 -3.49
C TYR A 743 10.86 -6.67 -2.91
N MET A 744 10.39 -6.62 -1.65
CA MET A 744 9.98 -7.81 -0.88
C MET A 744 8.49 -7.86 -0.51
N VAL A 745 7.67 -6.88 -0.89
CA VAL A 745 6.20 -6.83 -0.61
C VAL A 745 5.44 -8.11 -0.96
N LEU A 746 5.85 -8.76 -2.05
CA LEU A 746 5.20 -9.97 -2.56
C LEU A 746 5.80 -11.27 -2.02
N ASP A 747 6.70 -11.23 -1.04
CA ASP A 747 7.17 -12.44 -0.36
C ASP A 747 5.97 -13.18 0.26
N PRO A 748 5.73 -14.48 -0.03
CA PRO A 748 4.58 -15.21 0.53
C PRO A 748 4.46 -15.28 2.05
N GLY A 749 5.52 -14.98 2.81
CA GLY A 749 5.47 -14.81 4.27
C GLY A 749 5.12 -13.39 4.73
N LEU A 750 5.20 -12.39 3.84
CA LEU A 750 4.82 -11.00 4.06
C LEU A 750 3.53 -10.60 3.32
N THR A 751 3.10 -11.37 2.33
CA THR A 751 1.84 -11.16 1.61
C THR A 751 0.69 -11.65 2.48
N ALA A 752 -0.24 -10.75 2.81
CA ALA A 752 -1.41 -11.10 3.62
C ALA A 752 -2.33 -12.10 2.91
N VAL A 753 -3.13 -12.84 3.68
CA VAL A 753 -4.16 -13.75 3.18
C VAL A 753 -5.43 -13.01 2.72
N SER A 754 -5.71 -11.83 3.27
CA SER A 754 -6.87 -10.98 2.99
C SER A 754 -6.51 -9.49 3.06
N ILE A 755 -7.46 -8.62 2.72
CA ILE A 755 -7.41 -7.20 3.08
C ILE A 755 -7.67 -7.10 4.59
N LEU A 756 -6.65 -6.65 5.34
CA LEU A 756 -6.58 -6.71 6.82
C LEU A 756 -6.48 -5.34 7.50
N ILE A 757 -6.30 -4.31 6.68
CA ILE A 757 -6.13 -2.88 6.98
C ILE A 757 -6.48 -2.10 5.69
#